data_AF-A0A954W4A9-F1
#
_entry.id   AF-A0A954W4A9-F1
#
_cell.length_a   1.000
_cell.length_b   1.000
_cell.length_c   1.000
_cell.angle_alpha   90.00
_cell.angle_beta   90.00
_cell.angle_gamma   90.00
#
_symmetry.space_group_name_H-M   'P 1'
#
loop_
_entity.id
_entity.type
_entity.pdbx_description
1 polymer ?
#
loop_
_entity_poly.entity_id
_entity_poly.type
_entity_poly.pdbx_seq_one_letter_code
_entity_poly.pdbx_strand_id
1 'polypeptide(L)'
;VNAILLESGVDITGAGTTMTVNAGRIIFTDGGSIGVTNLNTAGGMITTLAGEATISSGIYAGSVQKGGRGALILAGDNQTSGAISINEGVLEIQSAGALGATSGTTTVRPNASLRLNGSLNLGLEPLSITGVGFSPHAPGSGLDTYATATGALQVVGGTSQWAGTVTLGGDAIELTGILGGFPVIGAGVPFLDVSTGSSLTITGDVPGSSELAKTGGGTLELAGVIARTVDRNNRVLEGTLRLSNEAGLQASRGRYFIGTDLPAAPEAILELGASDQIADDRGVTLFGSGRFDLNGNSDVIGEGLTMHVSAAGAGDVHIGAGGLLTVNANTQVFAAGTGNATGATITDGTLALQLFGVVGTTNNRTWQVNDGATGSDLTVTSQIINGTGLQHQGIIKTGLGELELAGDEGNTFSNTLTVNEGTVLLNKTNGNAIGGALTVGNNNVDSGFGGSDVVRLLRPNQLPDYLGLVTIATTGWLDLNGHDETIGVVDAQNAISLQASALVTTGAGTLTINGDVLANAVQGAGLFTPIAPATIDGKLNLGTLNRLFNIGDRSELSYDLVLSADISGTGGVWINNSGTVLLSGDNSYTGGTNRTNGNFAIASDTAFGAGRLYFPTGMIAAVGGPREVANETQFGAATISLGGLLGSGAGGNDIQFSGPVNLSGTTTINRSIPGIVEFSGGVGETYTAAALNKSGVGTLVLSSINTYSGGSTVNTNGGLMILRDQGTSLNNNFTINIGGVLQIDDSGAQHTHRIGELAAISVNGGTLALIGKDGALSSETIGNLAIGDNV
;
A
#
# COMPACT_ATOMS: atom_id res chain seq x y z
N VAL A 1 33.44 32.25 61.02
CA VAL A 1 34.70 32.00 60.27
C VAL A 1 34.66 32.83 58.98
N ASN A 2 35.77 33.35 58.45
CA ASN A 2 35.73 34.12 57.21
C ASN A 2 35.66 33.22 55.97
N ALA A 3 36.48 32.17 55.88
CA ALA A 3 36.41 31.13 54.85
C ALA A 3 36.85 29.80 55.44
N ILE A 4 36.44 28.69 54.82
CA ILE A 4 36.72 27.33 55.31
C ILE A 4 37.21 26.49 54.15
N LEU A 5 38.32 25.78 54.40
CA LEU A 5 38.86 24.76 53.52
C LEU A 5 38.80 23.42 54.26
N LEU A 6 38.15 22.45 53.65
CA LEU A 6 38.05 21.07 54.12
C LEU A 6 38.82 20.20 53.13
N GLU A 7 39.87 19.57 53.63
CA GLU A 7 40.61 18.57 52.89
C GLU A 7 39.84 17.24 52.84
N SER A 8 40.35 16.27 52.07
CA SER A 8 39.71 14.96 51.94
C SER A 8 39.47 14.30 53.30
N GLY A 9 38.24 13.80 53.51
CA GLY A 9 37.83 13.12 54.73
C GLY A 9 37.66 14.00 55.97
N VAL A 10 37.67 15.33 55.84
CA VAL A 10 37.42 16.24 56.97
C VAL A 10 35.92 16.45 57.16
N ASP A 11 35.43 16.10 58.36
CA ASP A 11 34.03 16.27 58.76
C ASP A 11 33.89 17.31 59.89
N ILE A 12 33.00 18.28 59.70
CA ILE A 12 32.55 19.19 60.75
C ILE A 12 31.21 18.69 61.28
N THR A 13 31.14 18.33 62.56
CA THR A 13 29.89 17.86 63.20
C THR A 13 29.55 18.66 64.44
N GLY A 14 28.25 18.83 64.72
CA GLY A 14 27.81 19.52 65.94
C GLY A 14 26.29 19.58 66.10
N ALA A 15 25.75 18.75 66.99
CA ALA A 15 24.33 18.81 67.35
C ALA A 15 24.02 20.07 68.17
N GLY A 16 22.93 20.76 67.83
CA GLY A 16 22.50 22.02 68.45
C GLY A 16 23.35 23.25 68.11
N THR A 17 24.37 23.13 67.26
CA THR A 17 25.30 24.24 66.96
C THR A 17 24.92 25.00 65.69
N THR A 18 25.22 26.30 65.70
CA THR A 18 25.13 27.16 64.51
C THR A 18 26.53 27.51 64.03
N MET A 19 26.77 27.34 62.74
CA MET A 19 28.02 27.68 62.07
C MET A 19 27.77 28.84 61.11
N THR A 20 28.51 29.94 61.30
CA THR A 20 28.41 31.12 60.44
C THR A 20 29.73 31.34 59.70
N VAL A 21 29.63 31.37 58.38
CA VAL A 21 30.71 31.77 57.47
C VAL A 21 30.44 33.20 57.01
N ASN A 22 31.22 34.16 57.54
CA ASN A 22 31.05 35.59 57.30
C ASN A 22 31.63 35.95 55.92
N ALA A 23 30.81 35.79 54.88
CA ALA A 23 31.00 36.22 53.49
C ALA A 23 32.11 35.55 52.65
N GLY A 24 32.96 34.68 53.23
CA GLY A 24 33.91 33.89 52.41
C GLY A 24 33.38 32.52 52.01
N ARG A 25 34.25 31.74 51.37
CA ARG A 25 33.90 30.47 50.71
C ARG A 25 33.97 29.29 51.67
N ILE A 26 33.16 28.28 51.38
CA ILE A 26 33.36 26.91 51.88
C ILE A 26 33.96 26.13 50.71
N ILE A 27 35.13 25.53 50.90
CA ILE A 27 35.84 24.79 49.86
C ILE A 27 36.07 23.37 50.36
N PHE A 28 35.59 22.39 49.62
CA PHE A 28 35.92 20.98 49.75
C PHE A 28 36.90 20.61 48.64
N THR A 29 38.06 20.05 48.98
CA THR A 29 39.06 19.69 47.96
C THR A 29 38.70 18.40 47.25
N ASP A 30 38.36 17.35 48.00
CA ASP A 30 38.04 16.01 47.49
C ASP A 30 37.21 15.24 48.54
N GLY A 31 35.97 15.70 48.74
CA GLY A 31 35.04 15.19 49.74
C GLY A 31 35.06 15.91 51.10
N GLY A 32 34.49 15.26 52.13
CA GLY A 32 34.25 15.81 53.47
C GLY A 32 32.78 16.19 53.71
N SER A 33 32.45 16.51 54.96
CA SER A 33 31.06 16.85 55.32
C SER A 33 30.90 17.99 56.33
N ILE A 34 29.73 18.62 56.31
CA ILE A 34 29.28 19.58 57.34
C ILE A 34 27.90 19.16 57.84
N GLY A 35 27.86 18.67 59.08
CA GLY A 35 26.67 18.25 59.82
C GLY A 35 26.52 18.99 61.15
N VAL A 36 26.36 20.30 61.10
CA VAL A 36 25.88 21.13 62.23
C VAL A 36 24.36 21.30 62.15
N THR A 37 23.71 21.87 63.17
CA THR A 37 22.25 22.10 63.09
C THR A 37 21.90 23.19 62.07
N ASN A 38 22.56 24.35 62.17
CA ASN A 38 22.27 25.50 61.35
C ASN A 38 23.55 26.00 60.66
N LEU A 39 23.54 26.10 59.33
CA LEU A 39 24.63 26.67 58.55
C LEU A 39 24.20 28.00 57.93
N ASN A 40 24.97 29.06 58.16
CA ASN A 40 24.81 30.34 57.47
C ASN A 40 26.02 30.56 56.57
N THR A 41 25.79 30.55 55.26
CA THR A 41 26.82 30.79 54.24
C THR A 41 26.99 32.28 53.90
N ALA A 42 26.07 33.13 54.37
CA ALA A 42 25.99 34.55 54.04
C ALA A 42 26.03 34.83 52.52
N GLY A 43 25.54 33.90 51.69
CA GLY A 43 25.58 34.00 50.22
C GLY A 43 26.93 33.61 49.57
N GLY A 44 27.91 33.17 50.37
CA GLY A 44 29.22 32.72 49.91
C GLY A 44 29.16 31.44 49.07
N MET A 45 30.11 31.30 48.13
CA MET A 45 30.18 30.13 47.26
C MET A 45 30.65 28.89 48.03
N ILE A 46 29.92 27.79 47.87
CA ILE A 46 30.29 26.44 48.28
C ILE A 46 30.95 25.76 47.08
N THR A 47 32.23 25.48 47.18
CA THR A 47 33.04 24.93 46.10
C THR A 47 33.45 23.51 46.41
N THR A 48 33.10 22.57 45.54
CA THR A 48 33.63 21.21 45.60
C THR A 48 34.54 21.03 44.40
N LEU A 49 35.86 20.98 44.63
CA LEU A 49 36.83 20.93 43.54
C LEU A 49 36.78 19.58 42.81
N ALA A 50 36.76 18.49 43.58
CA ALA A 50 36.61 17.11 43.14
C ALA A 50 35.79 16.29 44.17
N GLY A 51 35.49 15.04 43.82
CA GLY A 51 34.77 14.10 44.69
C GLY A 51 33.34 14.53 45.01
N GLU A 52 32.77 13.92 46.05
CA GLU A 52 31.43 14.24 46.57
C GLU A 52 31.55 14.77 48.01
N ALA A 53 31.03 15.96 48.27
CA ALA A 53 30.96 16.54 49.62
C ALA A 53 29.52 16.61 50.10
N THR A 54 29.28 16.42 51.40
CA THR A 54 27.91 16.39 51.96
C THR A 54 27.66 17.51 52.96
N ILE A 55 26.54 18.22 52.81
CA ILE A 55 26.00 19.11 53.84
C ILE A 55 24.67 18.54 54.29
N SER A 56 24.62 18.06 55.53
CA SER A 56 23.40 17.61 56.21
C SER A 56 22.82 18.68 57.14
N SER A 57 23.46 19.85 57.20
CA SER A 57 23.04 20.99 58.01
C SER A 57 21.89 21.75 57.37
N GLY A 58 20.99 22.34 58.18
CA GLY A 58 19.97 23.25 57.67
C GLY A 58 20.58 24.62 57.30
N ILE A 59 20.61 24.94 56.02
CA ILE A 59 21.05 26.25 55.51
C ILE A 59 19.88 27.23 55.62
N TYR A 60 19.99 28.22 56.51
CA TYR A 60 18.84 29.07 56.90
C TYR A 60 18.91 30.52 56.43
N ALA A 61 20.03 30.98 55.85
CA ALA A 61 20.19 32.36 55.39
C ALA A 61 21.15 32.49 54.20
N GLY A 62 20.84 33.44 53.30
CA GLY A 62 21.65 33.77 52.12
C GLY A 62 21.38 32.85 50.91
N SER A 63 21.84 33.24 49.72
CA SER A 63 21.80 32.38 48.53
C SER A 63 22.74 31.18 48.67
N VAL A 64 22.46 30.09 47.95
CA VAL A 64 23.38 28.95 47.85
C VAL A 64 24.01 28.97 46.46
N GLN A 65 25.33 29.13 46.41
CA GLN A 65 26.06 29.13 45.15
C GLN A 65 27.02 27.95 45.12
N LYS A 66 26.75 26.98 44.26
CA LYS A 66 27.62 25.83 44.03
C LYS A 66 28.64 26.15 42.93
N GLY A 67 29.91 25.89 43.19
CA GLY A 67 30.99 25.97 42.20
C GLY A 67 31.94 24.76 42.28
N GLY A 68 32.90 24.69 41.35
CA GLY A 68 33.82 23.56 41.24
C GLY A 68 33.19 22.32 40.62
N ARG A 69 34.01 21.43 40.07
CA ARG A 69 33.58 20.30 39.24
C ARG A 69 33.04 19.11 40.03
N GLY A 70 33.31 19.03 41.33
CA GLY A 70 32.82 17.95 42.19
C GLY A 70 31.31 18.02 42.43
N ALA A 71 30.77 17.01 43.12
CA ALA A 71 29.37 16.98 43.56
C ALA A 71 29.23 17.57 44.98
N LEU A 72 28.17 18.34 45.21
CA LEU A 72 27.73 18.75 46.53
C LEU A 72 26.38 18.09 46.81
N ILE A 73 26.28 17.32 47.89
CA ILE A 73 25.04 16.69 48.35
C ILE A 73 24.43 17.56 49.44
N LEU A 74 23.19 18.02 49.22
CA LEU A 74 22.35 18.62 50.24
C LEU A 74 21.38 17.55 50.76
N ALA A 75 21.73 16.96 51.90
CA ALA A 75 21.03 15.80 52.46
C ALA A 75 19.87 16.17 53.39
N GLY A 76 19.80 17.42 53.86
CA GLY A 76 18.77 17.90 54.78
C GLY A 76 17.93 19.04 54.19
N ASP A 77 16.83 19.36 54.88
CA ASP A 77 15.98 20.50 54.53
C ASP A 77 16.68 21.83 54.82
N ASN A 78 16.57 22.75 53.86
CA ASN A 78 17.10 24.09 53.95
C ASN A 78 15.95 25.09 54.11
N GLN A 79 16.24 26.25 54.72
CA GLN A 79 15.27 27.33 54.95
C GLN A 79 15.68 28.63 54.24
N THR A 80 16.66 28.56 53.32
CA THR A 80 17.05 29.71 52.53
C THR A 80 15.89 30.19 51.65
N SER A 81 15.67 31.51 51.61
CA SER A 81 14.72 32.16 50.70
C SER A 81 15.40 32.82 49.49
N GLY A 82 16.73 32.72 49.40
CA GLY A 82 17.54 33.28 48.31
C GLY A 82 17.70 32.30 47.16
N ALA A 83 18.14 32.78 45.99
CA ALA A 83 18.36 31.93 44.83
C ALA A 83 19.41 30.83 45.08
N ILE A 84 19.21 29.68 44.45
CA ILE A 84 20.21 28.62 44.35
C ILE A 84 20.83 28.68 42.96
N SER A 85 22.15 28.81 42.87
CA SER A 85 22.87 28.86 41.60
C SER A 85 23.90 27.74 41.52
N ILE A 86 23.71 26.82 40.59
CA ILE A 86 24.63 25.73 40.29
C ILE A 86 25.48 26.20 39.12
N ASN A 87 26.70 26.67 39.44
CA ASN A 87 27.57 27.30 38.47
C ASN A 87 28.45 26.29 37.73
N GLU A 88 28.86 25.23 38.42
CA GLU A 88 29.73 24.16 37.91
C GLU A 88 29.49 22.87 38.71
N GLY A 89 29.76 21.73 38.07
CA GLY A 89 29.68 20.40 38.71
C GLY A 89 28.24 19.98 38.98
N VAL A 90 28.07 19.11 39.97
CA VAL A 90 26.76 18.54 40.34
C VAL A 90 26.31 19.10 41.69
N LEU A 91 25.05 19.53 41.78
CA LEU A 91 24.34 19.66 43.05
C LEU A 91 23.38 18.48 43.15
N GLU A 92 23.57 17.60 44.13
CA GLU A 92 22.61 16.55 44.45
C GLU A 92 21.72 16.98 45.61
N ILE A 93 20.42 16.70 45.50
CA ILE A 93 19.48 16.80 46.61
C ILE A 93 18.87 15.44 46.94
N GLN A 94 18.73 15.19 48.24
CA GLN A 94 18.16 13.95 48.79
C GLN A 94 16.90 14.21 49.64
N SER A 95 16.53 15.48 49.86
CA SER A 95 15.32 15.89 50.57
C SER A 95 14.51 16.91 49.76
N ALA A 96 13.19 16.88 49.93
CA ALA A 96 12.26 17.77 49.24
C ALA A 96 12.49 19.26 49.60
N GLY A 97 12.88 19.55 50.84
CA GLY A 97 13.21 20.90 51.30
C GLY A 97 14.66 21.32 51.05
N ALA A 98 15.48 20.50 50.37
CA ALA A 98 16.90 20.79 50.18
C ALA A 98 17.16 22.04 49.34
N LEU A 99 16.21 22.48 48.50
CA LEU A 99 16.33 23.71 47.73
C LEU A 99 15.86 24.97 48.50
N GLY A 100 15.40 24.84 49.75
CA GLY A 100 14.93 25.97 50.54
C GLY A 100 13.47 26.34 50.28
N ALA A 101 13.13 27.59 50.58
CA ALA A 101 11.81 28.15 50.34
C ALA A 101 11.63 28.52 48.86
N THR A 102 10.42 28.32 48.33
CA THR A 102 10.07 28.47 46.90
C THR A 102 10.02 29.91 46.39
N SER A 103 10.56 30.88 47.14
CA SER A 103 10.63 32.29 46.74
C SER A 103 11.87 32.60 45.89
N GLY A 104 12.93 31.82 46.03
CA GLY A 104 14.14 31.89 45.19
C GLY A 104 13.98 31.04 43.94
N THR A 105 14.76 31.32 42.89
CA THR A 105 14.85 30.45 41.72
C THR A 105 16.08 29.55 41.85
N THR A 106 15.91 28.25 41.60
CA THR A 106 17.03 27.34 41.37
C THR A 106 17.48 27.45 39.91
N THR A 107 18.75 27.81 39.69
CA THR A 107 19.34 28.01 38.36
C THR A 107 20.46 27.01 38.10
N VAL A 108 20.30 26.20 37.04
CA VAL A 108 21.34 25.32 36.49
C VAL A 108 22.01 26.05 35.32
N ARG A 109 23.25 26.49 35.51
CA ARG A 109 24.03 27.17 34.47
C ARG A 109 24.61 26.18 33.45
N PRO A 110 25.16 26.66 32.30
CA PRO A 110 25.82 25.76 31.36
C PRO A 110 26.93 24.95 32.04
N ASN A 111 27.05 23.67 31.69
CA ASN A 111 28.02 22.72 32.27
C ASN A 111 27.83 22.39 33.76
N ALA A 112 26.62 22.60 34.30
CA ALA A 112 26.24 22.20 35.65
C ALA A 112 25.03 21.25 35.63
N SER A 113 24.85 20.47 36.70
CA SER A 113 23.73 19.53 36.85
C SER A 113 23.06 19.65 38.21
N LEU A 114 21.73 19.59 38.23
CA LEU A 114 20.94 19.27 39.42
C LEU A 114 20.56 17.79 39.39
N ARG A 115 20.94 17.03 40.43
CA ARG A 115 20.68 15.60 40.58
C ARG A 115 19.68 15.34 41.71
N LEU A 116 18.57 14.67 41.39
CA LEU A 116 17.53 14.27 42.32
C LEU A 116 17.76 12.80 42.67
N ASN A 117 17.97 12.50 43.96
CA ASN A 117 18.19 11.16 44.44
C ASN A 117 17.16 10.80 45.52
N GLY A 118 16.08 10.15 45.10
CA GLY A 118 14.96 9.75 45.96
C GLY A 118 13.60 10.21 45.44
N SER A 119 12.55 9.96 46.22
CA SER A 119 11.19 10.39 45.88
C SER A 119 10.91 11.79 46.44
N LEU A 120 11.09 12.83 45.62
CA LEU A 120 11.09 14.23 46.06
C LEU A 120 9.89 14.99 45.50
N ASN A 121 9.11 15.65 46.37
CA ASN A 121 8.09 16.61 45.94
C ASN A 121 8.61 18.03 46.14
N LEU A 122 9.04 18.68 45.05
CA LEU A 122 9.72 19.97 45.09
C LEU A 122 8.74 21.17 45.10
N GLY A 123 7.43 20.90 45.11
CA GLY A 123 6.41 21.93 45.20
C GLY A 123 6.55 23.00 44.12
N LEU A 124 6.34 24.26 44.50
CA LEU A 124 6.32 25.41 43.59
C LEU A 124 7.70 26.05 43.32
N GLU A 125 8.80 25.34 43.61
CA GLU A 125 10.16 25.85 43.36
C GLU A 125 10.35 26.18 41.86
N PRO A 126 10.69 27.42 41.48
CA PRO A 126 11.02 27.74 40.10
C PRO A 126 12.41 27.18 39.71
N LEU A 127 12.48 26.48 38.58
CA LEU A 127 13.73 25.96 38.01
C LEU A 127 14.05 26.68 36.70
N SER A 128 15.28 27.15 36.53
CA SER A 128 15.80 27.67 35.27
C SER A 128 17.00 26.84 34.83
N ILE A 129 16.91 26.22 33.66
CA ILE A 129 17.98 25.42 33.06
C ILE A 129 18.51 26.16 31.84
N THR A 130 19.82 26.41 31.77
CA THR A 130 20.42 27.17 30.67
C THR A 130 21.50 26.43 29.87
N GLY A 131 21.63 25.10 30.01
CA GLY A 131 22.61 24.31 29.27
C GLY A 131 22.38 22.81 29.32
N VAL A 132 23.33 22.03 28.79
CA VAL A 132 23.20 20.58 28.52
C VAL A 132 23.44 19.66 29.73
N GLY A 133 23.98 20.20 30.83
CA GLY A 133 24.42 19.40 31.98
C GLY A 133 25.94 19.39 32.16
N PHE A 134 26.40 18.95 33.33
CA PHE A 134 27.81 18.71 33.62
C PHE A 134 28.35 17.50 32.85
N SER A 135 29.53 17.64 32.24
CA SER A 135 30.32 16.54 31.66
C SER A 135 31.53 16.26 32.57
N PRO A 136 31.76 15.00 33.00
CA PRO A 136 32.92 14.67 33.84
C PRO A 136 34.25 14.89 33.12
N HIS A 137 34.27 14.93 31.78
CA HIS A 137 35.47 15.15 30.97
C HIS A 137 36.01 16.59 31.08
N ALA A 138 37.33 16.73 31.07
CA ALA A 138 38.00 18.03 31.21
C ALA A 138 37.66 18.98 30.03
N PRO A 139 37.57 20.31 30.25
CA PRO A 139 37.29 21.27 29.18
C PRO A 139 38.31 21.14 28.04
N GLY A 140 37.84 21.01 26.80
CA GLY A 140 38.70 20.93 25.61
C GLY A 140 39.25 19.54 25.28
N SER A 141 38.76 18.47 25.93
CA SER A 141 39.18 17.08 25.64
C SER A 141 38.67 16.51 24.31
N GLY A 142 37.85 17.25 23.55
CA GLY A 142 37.37 16.83 22.23
C GLY A 142 36.54 15.54 22.23
N LEU A 143 36.05 15.14 23.41
CA LEU A 143 35.44 13.84 23.71
C LEU A 143 34.15 14.03 24.54
N ASP A 144 33.37 15.08 24.26
CA ASP A 144 31.99 15.18 24.74
C ASP A 144 31.09 14.20 23.94
N THR A 145 31.40 12.92 24.08
CA THR A 145 30.61 11.80 23.58
C THR A 145 29.72 11.31 24.71
N TYR A 146 28.45 11.11 24.39
CA TYR A 146 27.25 10.89 25.23
C TYR A 146 27.25 9.61 26.08
N ALA A 147 28.36 9.28 26.74
CA ALA A 147 28.39 8.15 27.66
C ALA A 147 27.74 8.56 28.99
N THR A 148 26.43 8.37 29.13
CA THR A 148 25.69 8.16 30.40
C THR A 148 25.85 9.20 31.53
N ALA A 149 26.46 10.36 31.29
CA ALA A 149 26.92 11.27 32.35
C ALA A 149 26.44 12.73 32.23
N THR A 150 25.67 13.08 31.19
CA THR A 150 25.22 14.46 30.94
C THR A 150 23.71 14.60 31.12
N GLY A 151 23.30 15.55 31.96
CA GLY A 151 21.91 15.98 32.12
C GLY A 151 21.86 17.20 33.02
N ALA A 152 21.23 18.28 32.59
CA ALA A 152 21.15 19.49 33.39
C ALA A 152 20.19 19.31 34.58
N LEU A 153 19.18 18.48 34.39
CA LEU A 153 18.38 17.88 35.44
C LEU A 153 18.51 16.36 35.34
N GLN A 154 18.85 15.69 36.43
CA GLN A 154 19.02 14.24 36.53
C GLN A 154 18.13 13.70 37.63
N VAL A 155 17.42 12.61 37.38
CA VAL A 155 16.71 11.83 38.41
C VAL A 155 17.29 10.44 38.44
N VAL A 156 18.08 10.15 39.49
CA VAL A 156 18.87 8.92 39.59
C VAL A 156 18.24 7.85 40.48
N GLY A 157 17.15 8.18 41.16
CA GLY A 157 16.38 7.22 41.96
C GLY A 157 15.02 7.75 42.37
N GLY A 158 14.02 6.87 42.46
CA GLY A 158 12.69 7.17 43.00
C GLY A 158 11.76 7.92 42.04
N THR A 159 10.65 8.42 42.60
CA THR A 159 9.62 9.18 41.86
C THR A 159 9.60 10.62 42.38
N SER A 160 10.04 11.55 41.55
CA SER A 160 10.08 12.97 41.87
C SER A 160 8.98 13.75 41.15
N GLN A 161 8.51 14.83 41.76
CA GLN A 161 7.50 15.72 41.22
C GLN A 161 7.92 17.18 41.33
N TRP A 162 7.63 17.95 40.28
CA TRP A 162 7.95 19.37 40.16
C TRP A 162 6.71 20.17 39.76
N ALA A 163 6.17 21.00 40.66
CA ALA A 163 4.96 21.80 40.39
C ALA A 163 5.27 23.26 40.05
N GLY A 164 6.45 23.75 40.42
CA GLY A 164 6.94 25.06 40.01
C GLY A 164 7.29 25.10 38.52
N THR A 165 7.43 26.32 37.99
CA THR A 165 7.80 26.55 36.59
C THR A 165 9.20 26.00 36.29
N VAL A 166 9.34 25.20 35.22
CA VAL A 166 10.62 24.71 34.71
C VAL A 166 10.97 25.43 33.40
N THR A 167 11.75 26.50 33.49
CA THR A 167 12.15 27.30 32.34
C THR A 167 13.33 26.65 31.62
N LEU A 168 13.15 26.33 30.35
CA LEU A 168 14.19 25.80 29.47
C LEU A 168 14.77 26.94 28.63
N GLY A 169 16.04 27.25 28.81
CA GLY A 169 16.74 28.29 28.07
C GLY A 169 18.17 27.90 27.70
N GLY A 170 18.87 28.82 27.01
CA GLY A 170 20.30 28.71 26.72
C GLY A 170 20.64 28.82 25.24
N ASP A 171 21.76 29.48 24.94
CA ASP A 171 22.45 29.47 23.65
C ASP A 171 23.74 28.64 23.84
N ALA A 172 23.85 27.45 23.25
CA ALA A 172 25.10 26.68 23.28
C ALA A 172 25.37 25.95 21.94
N ILE A 173 26.59 26.10 21.46
CA ILE A 173 27.02 25.89 20.08
C ILE A 173 27.53 24.44 19.91
N GLU A 174 26.99 23.74 18.91
CA GLU A 174 27.41 22.44 18.35
C GLU A 174 27.16 21.15 19.16
N LEU A 175 26.27 20.31 18.60
CA LEU A 175 25.99 18.92 18.98
C LEU A 175 26.28 17.95 17.82
N THR A 176 27.18 18.34 16.91
CA THR A 176 27.48 17.69 15.61
C THR A 176 27.90 16.22 15.72
N GLY A 177 28.33 15.75 16.90
CA GLY A 177 28.71 14.36 17.17
C GLY A 177 27.56 13.38 17.52
N ILE A 178 26.31 13.86 17.71
CA ILE A 178 25.14 13.01 18.04
C ILE A 178 24.45 12.43 16.78
N LEU A 179 24.84 12.90 15.60
CA LEU A 179 23.99 12.83 14.41
C LEU A 179 24.09 11.48 13.68
N GLY A 180 23.59 10.43 14.33
CA GLY A 180 23.12 9.19 13.69
C GLY A 180 21.70 9.33 13.15
N GLY A 181 21.44 10.34 12.31
CA GLY A 181 20.18 10.47 11.55
C GLY A 181 19.22 11.61 11.94
N PHE A 182 19.51 12.45 12.94
CA PHE A 182 18.62 13.57 13.30
C PHE A 182 18.77 14.79 12.36
N PRO A 183 17.68 15.55 12.07
CA PRO A 183 17.81 16.93 11.61
C PRO A 183 18.40 17.80 12.72
N VAL A 184 19.35 18.65 12.32
CA VAL A 184 20.16 19.58 13.15
C VAL A 184 19.43 19.98 14.44
N ILE A 185 19.95 19.50 15.56
CA ILE A 185 19.53 19.97 16.87
C ILE A 185 19.87 21.47 16.92
N GLY A 186 18.89 22.30 17.28
CA GLY A 186 19.15 23.72 17.53
C GLY A 186 20.27 23.89 18.57
N ALA A 187 20.98 25.01 18.54
CA ALA A 187 21.93 25.33 19.60
C ALA A 187 21.23 25.29 20.98
N GLY A 188 21.84 24.66 21.99
CA GLY A 188 21.44 24.76 23.40
C GLY A 188 20.21 23.96 23.84
N VAL A 189 20.27 22.62 23.80
CA VAL A 189 19.16 21.76 24.26
C VAL A 189 19.38 21.27 25.70
N PRO A 190 18.53 21.63 26.67
CA PRO A 190 18.58 21.06 28.01
C PRO A 190 18.23 19.58 27.97
N PHE A 191 19.16 18.76 28.48
CA PHE A 191 18.94 17.33 28.69
C PHE A 191 18.33 17.11 30.07
N LEU A 192 17.17 16.46 30.09
CA LEU A 192 16.55 15.92 31.28
C LEU A 192 16.77 14.42 31.28
N ASP A 193 17.62 13.96 32.20
CA ASP A 193 17.93 12.56 32.37
C ASP A 193 17.07 11.95 33.47
N VAL A 194 16.39 10.86 33.16
CA VAL A 194 15.67 10.07 34.16
C VAL A 194 16.17 8.64 34.07
N SER A 195 16.88 8.19 35.10
CA SER A 195 17.48 6.87 35.16
C SER A 195 16.43 5.76 35.16
N THR A 196 16.80 4.60 34.64
CA THR A 196 15.94 3.41 34.60
C THR A 196 15.33 3.10 35.97
N GLY A 197 14.01 2.87 36.00
CA GLY A 197 13.26 2.63 37.24
C GLY A 197 12.90 3.89 38.03
N SER A 198 13.26 5.09 37.55
CA SER A 198 12.89 6.37 38.15
C SER A 198 11.84 7.12 37.33
N SER A 199 11.16 8.09 37.94
CA SER A 199 10.24 8.97 37.25
C SER A 199 10.32 10.43 37.71
N LEU A 200 10.06 11.35 36.78
CA LEU A 200 9.92 12.78 37.03
C LEU A 200 8.58 13.26 36.45
N THR A 201 7.66 13.73 37.29
CA THR A 201 6.43 14.38 36.83
C THR A 201 6.54 15.90 36.98
N ILE A 202 6.42 16.63 35.88
CA ILE A 202 6.38 18.09 35.86
C ILE A 202 4.92 18.52 35.68
N THR A 203 4.34 19.11 36.73
CA THR A 203 2.97 19.65 36.72
C THR A 203 2.91 21.16 36.49
N GLY A 204 4.03 21.85 36.72
CA GLY A 204 4.17 23.28 36.43
C GLY A 204 4.28 23.57 34.92
N ASP A 205 4.23 24.86 34.58
CA ASP A 205 4.52 25.31 33.22
C ASP A 205 5.99 25.05 32.86
N VAL A 206 6.26 24.83 31.57
CA VAL A 206 7.61 24.62 31.04
C VAL A 206 7.88 25.67 29.96
N PRO A 207 8.08 26.95 30.30
CA PRO A 207 8.27 28.00 29.31
C PRO A 207 9.67 27.92 28.65
N GLY A 208 9.84 28.66 27.56
CA GLY A 208 11.10 28.76 26.81
C GLY A 208 11.12 27.91 25.54
N SER A 209 11.70 28.47 24.47
CA SER A 209 11.66 27.92 23.10
C SER A 209 12.78 26.93 22.79
N SER A 210 13.69 26.67 23.73
CA SER A 210 14.70 25.61 23.58
C SER A 210 14.00 24.25 23.43
N GLU A 211 14.61 23.35 22.66
CA GLU A 211 14.09 21.98 22.51
C GLU A 211 14.11 21.24 23.86
N LEU A 212 13.22 20.26 24.03
CA LEU A 212 13.24 19.37 25.18
C LEU A 212 13.97 18.08 24.79
N ALA A 213 15.07 17.70 25.45
CA ALA A 213 15.70 16.40 25.23
C ALA A 213 15.57 15.50 26.47
N LYS A 214 14.97 14.33 26.27
CA LYS A 214 14.80 13.29 27.29
C LYS A 214 15.81 12.15 27.06
N THR A 215 16.59 11.82 28.08
CA THR A 215 17.53 10.67 28.13
C THR A 215 17.28 9.79 29.36
N GLY A 216 17.97 8.65 29.41
CA GLY A 216 17.86 7.65 30.47
C GLY A 216 16.58 6.81 30.35
N GLY A 217 16.65 5.54 30.77
CA GLY A 217 15.56 4.57 30.58
C GLY A 217 14.30 4.78 31.44
N GLY A 218 14.22 5.82 32.27
CA GLY A 218 13.06 6.14 33.11
C GLY A 218 12.01 7.02 32.41
N THR A 219 10.99 7.43 33.17
CA THR A 219 9.86 8.23 32.65
C THR A 219 10.00 9.72 33.02
N LEU A 220 9.94 10.60 32.02
CA LEU A 220 9.59 12.00 32.20
C LEU A 220 8.12 12.18 31.83
N GLU A 221 7.31 12.69 32.76
CA GLU A 221 5.89 12.94 32.55
C GLU A 221 5.61 14.45 32.59
N LEU A 222 4.96 14.96 31.54
CA LEU A 222 4.39 16.30 31.51
C LEU A 222 2.90 16.19 31.83
N ALA A 223 2.49 16.68 33.00
CA ALA A 223 1.12 16.55 33.49
C ALA A 223 0.56 17.90 33.96
N GLY A 224 -0.71 17.89 34.36
CA GLY A 224 -1.37 19.05 34.98
C GLY A 224 -2.47 19.67 34.14
N VAL A 225 -2.82 20.91 34.52
CA VAL A 225 -4.01 21.63 34.03
C VAL A 225 -3.66 22.83 33.14
N ILE A 226 -2.40 22.91 32.70
CA ILE A 226 -1.87 24.05 31.93
C ILE A 226 -1.58 23.57 30.51
N ALA A 227 -2.29 24.14 29.52
CA ALA A 227 -1.93 23.95 28.12
C ALA A 227 -0.60 24.65 27.81
N ARG A 228 0.40 23.89 27.39
CA ARG A 228 1.74 24.41 27.10
C ARG A 228 1.83 24.80 25.62
N THR A 229 1.72 26.10 25.35
CA THR A 229 1.60 26.64 23.98
C THR A 229 2.91 27.04 23.33
N VAL A 230 4.05 26.88 24.02
CA VAL A 230 5.36 27.20 23.45
C VAL A 230 5.71 26.14 22.41
N ASP A 231 5.89 26.57 21.15
CA ASP A 231 6.27 25.70 20.04
C ASP A 231 7.78 25.39 20.09
N ARG A 232 8.12 24.14 20.38
CA ARG A 232 9.50 23.65 20.43
C ARG A 232 9.56 22.18 20.04
N ASN A 233 10.68 21.75 19.46
CA ASN A 233 10.85 20.32 19.19
C ASN A 233 11.05 19.56 20.52
N ASN A 234 10.42 18.39 20.63
CA ASN A 234 10.58 17.46 21.74
C ASN A 234 11.34 16.22 21.22
N ARG A 235 12.46 15.90 21.85
CA ARG A 235 13.33 14.77 21.48
C ARG A 235 13.34 13.76 22.61
N VAL A 236 13.01 12.52 22.29
CA VAL A 236 13.08 11.40 23.23
C VAL A 236 14.12 10.46 22.69
N LEU A 237 15.27 10.42 23.35
CA LEU A 237 16.41 9.59 22.94
C LEU A 237 16.36 8.22 23.61
N GLU A 238 15.88 8.17 24.85
CA GLU A 238 15.76 6.94 25.65
C GLU A 238 14.60 7.06 26.66
N GLY A 239 14.02 5.91 27.00
CA GLY A 239 12.96 5.80 27.99
C GLY A 239 11.67 6.46 27.52
N THR A 240 10.82 6.89 28.46
CA THR A 240 9.48 7.39 28.13
C THR A 240 9.36 8.90 28.36
N LEU A 241 8.83 9.62 27.38
CA LEU A 241 8.16 10.91 27.57
C LEU A 241 6.65 10.66 27.59
N ARG A 242 6.02 10.82 28.75
CA ARG A 242 4.58 10.67 28.91
C ARG A 242 3.88 12.04 28.91
N LEU A 243 2.83 12.18 28.12
CA LEU A 243 1.98 13.37 28.05
C LEU A 243 0.66 13.11 28.76
N SER A 244 0.47 13.67 29.94
CA SER A 244 -0.65 13.37 30.86
C SER A 244 -1.33 14.65 31.41
N ASN A 245 -1.41 15.71 30.61
CA ASN A 245 -2.28 16.83 30.98
C ASN A 245 -3.74 16.37 31.03
N GLU A 246 -4.62 17.14 31.67
CA GLU A 246 -6.07 16.88 31.55
C GLU A 246 -6.49 16.79 30.08
N ALA A 247 -7.37 15.84 29.75
CA ALA A 247 -7.77 15.56 28.37
C ALA A 247 -8.25 16.84 27.66
N GLY A 248 -7.80 17.06 26.42
CA GLY A 248 -8.07 18.28 25.66
C GLY A 248 -7.06 19.41 25.89
N LEU A 249 -6.17 19.29 26.89
CA LEU A 249 -5.09 20.24 27.12
C LEU A 249 -3.76 19.71 26.59
N GLN A 250 -3.18 20.52 25.71
CA GLN A 250 -1.89 20.26 25.07
C GLN A 250 -0.76 20.17 26.10
N ALA A 251 -0.12 19.00 26.22
CA ALA A 251 0.96 18.76 27.17
C ALA A 251 2.26 19.44 26.77
N SER A 252 2.55 19.49 25.47
CA SER A 252 3.62 20.28 24.85
C SER A 252 3.25 20.56 23.40
N ARG A 253 3.41 21.81 22.95
CA ARG A 253 3.24 22.17 21.56
C ARG A 253 4.57 22.02 20.82
N GLY A 254 4.56 21.26 19.72
CA GLY A 254 5.72 21.13 18.84
C GLY A 254 5.82 19.77 18.17
N ARG A 255 6.87 19.57 17.37
CA ARG A 255 7.15 18.28 16.73
C ARG A 255 7.82 17.32 17.69
N TYR A 256 7.58 16.03 17.49
CA TYR A 256 8.12 14.96 18.32
C TYR A 256 9.07 14.08 17.51
N PHE A 257 10.27 13.87 18.04
CA PHE A 257 11.34 13.05 17.44
C PHE A 257 11.73 11.97 18.43
N ILE A 258 11.42 10.71 18.12
CA ILE A 258 11.47 9.61 19.07
C ILE A 258 12.44 8.54 18.58
N GLY A 259 13.40 8.17 19.43
CA GLY A 259 14.42 7.16 19.15
C GLY A 259 15.56 7.66 18.28
N THR A 260 16.43 6.74 17.87
CA THR A 260 17.56 7.00 16.95
C THR A 260 17.71 5.85 15.94
N ASP A 261 18.47 6.08 14.86
CA ASP A 261 18.85 5.02 13.90
C ASP A 261 20.21 4.37 14.23
N LEU A 262 20.77 4.64 15.42
CA LEU A 262 22.03 4.04 15.82
C LEU A 262 21.85 2.55 16.14
N PRO A 263 22.74 1.66 15.67
CA PRO A 263 22.66 0.24 16.00
C PRO A 263 22.64 0.01 17.52
N ALA A 264 21.73 -0.86 17.98
CA ALA A 264 21.51 -1.18 19.39
C ALA A 264 21.14 0.03 20.28
N ALA A 265 20.57 1.08 19.70
CA ALA A 265 20.02 2.19 20.48
C ALA A 265 18.92 1.69 21.44
N PRO A 266 18.85 2.22 22.68
CA PRO A 266 17.75 1.92 23.58
C PRO A 266 16.40 2.38 23.02
N GLU A 267 15.34 1.76 23.52
CA GLU A 267 13.97 2.15 23.19
C GLU A 267 13.65 3.55 23.71
N ALA A 268 12.97 4.32 22.87
CA ALA A 268 12.41 5.62 23.22
C ALA A 268 10.91 5.61 22.93
N ILE A 269 10.11 6.08 23.89
CA ILE A 269 8.65 6.01 23.81
C ILE A 269 8.08 7.41 24.03
N LEU A 270 7.25 7.87 23.09
CA LEU A 270 6.26 8.91 23.34
C LEU A 270 4.98 8.23 23.77
N GLU A 271 4.52 8.46 25.00
CA GLU A 271 3.30 7.83 25.52
C GLU A 271 2.22 8.87 25.84
N LEU A 272 0.96 8.60 25.46
CA LEU A 272 -0.17 9.41 25.90
C LEU A 272 -0.78 8.85 27.21
N GLY A 273 -0.86 9.69 28.23
CA GLY A 273 -1.59 9.44 29.46
C GLY A 273 -3.04 9.92 29.44
N ALA A 274 -3.41 10.74 28.46
CA ALA A 274 -4.77 11.22 28.21
C ALA A 274 -4.96 11.52 26.71
N SER A 275 -6.18 11.81 26.26
CA SER A 275 -6.46 12.19 24.86
C SER A 275 -6.13 13.67 24.58
N ASP A 276 -5.91 13.99 23.30
CA ASP A 276 -5.70 15.34 22.76
C ASP A 276 -4.51 16.08 23.42
N GLN A 277 -3.35 15.41 23.48
CA GLN A 277 -2.15 15.91 24.15
C GLN A 277 -1.14 16.55 23.19
N ILE A 278 -1.19 16.17 21.92
CA ILE A 278 -0.39 16.71 20.83
C ILE A 278 -1.25 17.71 20.05
N ALA A 279 -0.62 18.77 19.57
CA ALA A 279 -1.34 19.80 18.85
C ALA A 279 -1.63 19.32 17.43
N ASP A 280 -2.88 19.47 16.98
CA ASP A 280 -3.41 18.96 15.72
C ASP A 280 -2.64 19.40 14.46
N ASP A 281 -1.82 20.45 14.57
CA ASP A 281 -0.97 20.98 13.51
C ASP A 281 0.49 20.53 13.62
N ARG A 282 0.78 19.43 14.32
CA ARG A 282 2.14 18.92 14.54
C ARG A 282 2.34 17.54 13.98
N GLY A 283 3.61 17.14 13.87
CA GLY A 283 4.04 15.87 13.30
C GLY A 283 4.86 15.05 14.29
N VAL A 284 4.91 13.75 14.04
CA VAL A 284 5.67 12.78 14.82
C VAL A 284 6.63 12.05 13.88
N THR A 285 7.91 12.02 14.27
CA THR A 285 8.97 11.27 13.59
C THR A 285 9.51 10.20 14.53
N LEU A 286 9.43 8.96 14.08
CA LEU A 286 9.88 7.77 14.79
C LEU A 286 11.11 7.22 14.08
N PHE A 287 12.24 7.19 14.76
CA PHE A 287 13.45 6.54 14.28
C PHE A 287 13.41 5.03 14.58
N GLY A 288 14.38 4.25 14.12
CA GLY A 288 14.37 2.78 14.26
C GLY A 288 14.24 2.25 15.69
N SER A 289 14.61 3.01 16.73
CA SER A 289 14.40 2.64 18.14
C SER A 289 13.20 3.34 18.82
N GLY A 290 12.39 4.06 18.05
CA GLY A 290 11.32 4.93 18.55
C GLY A 290 9.92 4.32 18.46
N ARG A 291 9.09 4.58 19.47
CA ARG A 291 7.68 4.17 19.51
C ARG A 291 6.76 5.34 19.88
N PHE A 292 5.66 5.50 19.16
CA PHE A 292 4.53 6.33 19.58
C PHE A 292 3.40 5.46 20.13
N ASP A 293 3.17 5.54 21.43
CA ASP A 293 2.17 4.77 22.15
C ASP A 293 1.02 5.67 22.61
N LEU A 294 -0.16 5.50 22.01
CA LEU A 294 -1.35 6.25 22.43
C LEU A 294 -2.02 5.62 23.65
N ASN A 295 -1.66 4.39 24.03
CA ASN A 295 -2.18 3.71 25.21
C ASN A 295 -3.73 3.69 25.27
N GLY A 296 -4.39 3.53 24.12
CA GLY A 296 -5.85 3.54 24.00
C GLY A 296 -6.50 4.94 24.02
N ASN A 297 -5.71 6.01 24.02
CA ASN A 297 -6.19 7.39 23.91
C ASN A 297 -6.40 7.82 22.45
N SER A 298 -6.99 9.01 22.27
CA SER A 298 -7.17 9.63 20.96
C SER A 298 -6.29 10.86 20.78
N ASP A 299 -5.75 11.05 19.58
CA ASP A 299 -4.99 12.27 19.23
C ASP A 299 -5.03 12.55 17.72
N VAL A 300 -4.68 13.77 17.33
CA VAL A 300 -4.63 14.26 15.96
C VAL A 300 -3.25 14.81 15.65
N ILE A 301 -2.69 14.42 14.51
CA ILE A 301 -1.44 15.00 13.98
C ILE A 301 -1.67 15.55 12.57
N GLY A 302 -1.06 16.69 12.23
CA GLY A 302 -1.37 17.43 11.00
C GLY A 302 -0.18 17.86 10.15
N GLU A 303 1.07 17.68 10.61
CA GLU A 303 2.27 17.92 9.78
C GLU A 303 2.81 16.64 9.12
N GLY A 304 2.45 15.44 9.62
CA GLY A 304 2.85 14.15 9.05
C GLY A 304 3.24 13.11 10.09
N LEU A 305 3.23 11.84 9.68
CA LEU A 305 3.81 10.72 10.42
C LEU A 305 4.99 10.15 9.63
N THR A 306 6.18 10.19 10.21
CA THR A 306 7.39 9.62 9.60
C THR A 306 7.91 8.49 10.47
N MET A 307 8.19 7.33 9.88
CA MET A 307 8.74 6.15 10.54
C MET A 307 10.01 5.72 9.80
N HIS A 308 11.09 5.46 10.52
CA HIS A 308 12.32 4.96 9.92
C HIS A 308 12.42 3.45 10.10
N VAL A 309 12.94 2.77 9.09
CA VAL A 309 13.38 1.38 9.13
C VAL A 309 14.90 1.39 9.00
N SER A 310 15.60 0.90 10.01
CA SER A 310 17.06 0.98 10.11
C SER A 310 17.65 -0.22 10.86
N ALA A 311 18.98 -0.26 10.99
CA ALA A 311 19.65 -1.30 11.75
C ALA A 311 19.31 -1.28 13.26
N ALA A 312 18.69 -0.20 13.75
CA ALA A 312 18.19 -0.10 15.12
C ALA A 312 16.84 -0.82 15.33
N GLY A 313 16.10 -1.10 14.26
CA GLY A 313 14.72 -1.57 14.30
C GLY A 313 13.83 -0.77 13.36
N ALA A 314 12.55 -0.63 13.70
CA ALA A 314 11.62 0.21 12.98
C ALA A 314 10.86 1.14 13.93
N GLY A 315 10.55 2.34 13.44
CA GLY A 315 9.68 3.28 14.15
C GLY A 315 8.24 2.79 14.16
N ASP A 316 7.67 2.57 15.34
CA ASP A 316 6.37 1.91 15.49
C ASP A 316 5.31 2.79 16.16
N VAL A 317 4.06 2.66 15.70
CA VAL A 317 2.88 3.25 16.34
C VAL A 317 2.03 2.16 16.98
N HIS A 318 1.72 2.33 18.26
CA HIS A 318 0.74 1.55 18.97
C HIS A 318 -0.42 2.46 19.39
N ILE A 319 -1.59 2.27 18.78
CA ILE A 319 -2.78 3.07 19.10
C ILE A 319 -3.42 2.55 20.39
N GLY A 320 -3.40 1.23 20.59
CA GLY A 320 -4.02 0.55 21.72
C GLY A 320 -5.53 0.38 21.55
N ALA A 321 -6.10 -0.61 22.24
CA ALA A 321 -7.51 -0.95 22.13
C ALA A 321 -8.42 0.24 22.51
N GLY A 322 -9.36 0.59 21.64
CA GLY A 322 -10.28 1.72 21.84
C GLY A 322 -9.69 3.10 21.53
N GLY A 323 -8.38 3.19 21.24
CA GLY A 323 -7.73 4.43 20.84
C GLY A 323 -8.01 4.82 19.39
N LEU A 324 -7.78 6.09 19.08
CA LEU A 324 -7.96 6.68 17.75
C LEU A 324 -6.80 7.61 17.41
N LEU A 325 -5.96 7.24 16.45
CA LEU A 325 -5.00 8.16 15.85
C LEU A 325 -5.60 8.75 14.58
N THR A 326 -5.75 10.08 14.51
CA THR A 326 -6.07 10.76 13.26
C THR A 326 -4.80 11.34 12.65
N VAL A 327 -4.34 10.77 11.54
CA VAL A 327 -3.25 11.36 10.76
C VAL A 327 -3.87 12.26 9.71
N ASN A 328 -3.85 13.58 9.93
CA ASN A 328 -4.36 14.62 9.04
C ASN A 328 -3.30 15.15 8.04
N ALA A 329 -2.25 14.38 7.77
CA ALA A 329 -1.28 14.61 6.69
C ALA A 329 -0.86 13.31 5.98
N ASN A 330 0.30 13.33 5.31
CA ASN A 330 0.90 12.17 4.66
C ASN A 330 1.65 11.29 5.67
N THR A 331 1.81 10.01 5.32
CA THR A 331 2.62 9.05 6.06
C THR A 331 3.84 8.67 5.24
N GLN A 332 5.01 8.56 5.88
CA GLN A 332 6.26 8.21 5.21
C GLN A 332 7.01 7.13 6.00
N VAL A 333 7.44 6.08 5.31
CA VAL A 333 8.43 5.12 5.80
C VAL A 333 9.75 5.37 5.07
N PHE A 334 10.74 5.78 5.84
CA PHE A 334 12.10 6.04 5.36
C PHE A 334 13.00 4.84 5.67
N ALA A 335 13.75 4.37 4.67
CA ALA A 335 14.74 3.32 4.88
C ALA A 335 16.12 3.93 5.08
N ALA A 336 16.74 3.69 6.24
CA ALA A 336 18.13 4.00 6.51
C ALA A 336 18.98 2.72 6.36
N GLY A 337 19.48 2.47 5.15
CA GLY A 337 20.13 1.22 4.76
C GLY A 337 19.18 0.24 4.10
N THR A 338 19.63 -0.99 3.85
CA THR A 338 18.84 -2.06 3.20
C THR A 338 18.92 -3.37 3.98
N GLY A 339 17.90 -4.23 3.84
CA GLY A 339 17.89 -5.57 4.44
C GLY A 339 17.67 -5.59 5.95
N ASN A 340 16.94 -4.61 6.48
CA ASN A 340 16.58 -4.58 7.90
C ASN A 340 15.61 -5.73 8.23
N ALA A 341 15.71 -6.29 9.43
CA ALA A 341 14.94 -7.49 9.79
C ALA A 341 13.44 -7.23 9.99
N THR A 342 13.06 -6.01 10.35
CA THR A 342 11.70 -5.62 10.75
C THR A 342 11.29 -4.32 10.04
N GLY A 343 10.09 -4.27 9.47
CA GLY A 343 9.46 -3.04 9.00
C GLY A 343 8.67 -2.33 10.09
N ALA A 344 8.21 -1.12 9.79
CA ALA A 344 7.41 -0.28 10.69
C ALA A 344 5.99 -0.82 10.84
N THR A 345 5.34 -0.51 11.96
CA THR A 345 3.98 -0.96 12.25
C THR A 345 3.05 0.15 12.76
N ILE A 346 1.76 0.02 12.44
CA ILE A 346 0.67 0.80 13.08
C ILE A 346 -0.38 -0.19 13.61
N THR A 347 -0.41 -0.35 14.92
CA THR A 347 -1.10 -1.47 15.57
C THR A 347 -2.24 -1.06 16.51
N ASP A 348 -3.24 -1.95 16.57
CA ASP A 348 -4.44 -1.86 17.42
C ASP A 348 -5.29 -0.60 17.20
N GLY A 349 -6.45 -0.52 17.84
CA GLY A 349 -7.31 0.66 17.76
C GLY A 349 -7.72 1.04 16.33
N THR A 350 -7.94 2.34 16.11
CA THR A 350 -8.42 2.89 14.84
C THR A 350 -7.49 3.98 14.29
N LEU A 351 -7.19 3.90 12.99
CA LEU A 351 -6.46 4.92 12.23
C LEU A 351 -7.43 5.70 11.34
N ALA A 352 -7.63 6.98 11.61
CA ALA A 352 -8.46 7.86 10.80
C ALA A 352 -7.63 8.68 9.81
N LEU A 353 -8.15 8.81 8.58
CA LEU A 353 -7.50 9.55 7.51
C LEU A 353 -7.81 11.06 7.50
N GLN A 354 -8.76 11.57 8.31
CA GLN A 354 -9.03 13.03 8.39
C GLN A 354 -9.89 13.43 9.61
N LEU A 355 -9.97 14.74 9.88
CA LEU A 355 -10.79 15.36 10.94
C LEU A 355 -12.11 15.97 10.42
N PHE A 356 -13.05 16.20 11.34
CA PHE A 356 -14.28 16.99 11.14
C PHE A 356 -13.96 18.45 10.75
N GLY A 357 -14.68 19.00 9.78
CA GLY A 357 -14.61 20.42 9.42
C GLY A 357 -13.58 20.83 8.36
N VAL A 358 -12.75 19.92 7.85
CA VAL A 358 -11.94 20.19 6.65
C VAL A 358 -12.86 20.23 5.43
N VAL A 359 -13.18 21.43 4.96
CA VAL A 359 -13.93 21.69 3.73
C VAL A 359 -12.92 22.11 2.66
N GLY A 360 -12.51 21.20 1.78
CA GLY A 360 -11.49 21.43 0.75
C GLY A 360 -11.68 20.56 -0.49
N THR A 361 -10.70 20.50 -1.39
CA THR A 361 -10.66 19.45 -2.42
C THR A 361 -10.27 18.12 -1.77
N THR A 362 -10.73 17.00 -2.32
CA THR A 362 -10.29 15.66 -1.92
C THR A 362 -8.76 15.61 -1.95
N ASN A 363 -8.13 15.48 -0.78
CA ASN A 363 -6.68 15.41 -0.60
C ASN A 363 -6.36 13.98 -0.16
N ASN A 364 -6.20 13.10 -1.14
CA ASN A 364 -5.76 11.74 -0.87
C ASN A 364 -4.45 11.74 -0.08
N ARG A 365 -4.30 10.77 0.82
CA ARG A 365 -3.13 10.67 1.69
C ARG A 365 -2.04 9.89 0.99
N THR A 366 -0.93 10.56 0.71
CA THR A 366 0.24 9.88 0.18
C THR A 366 0.90 9.10 1.31
N TRP A 367 1.02 7.80 1.09
CA TRP A 367 1.76 6.87 1.92
C TRP A 367 2.99 6.46 1.12
N GLN A 368 4.11 7.14 1.37
CA GLN A 368 5.38 6.79 0.75
C GLN A 368 6.02 5.70 1.60
N VAL A 369 6.15 4.50 1.05
CA VAL A 369 6.77 3.36 1.75
C VAL A 369 7.98 2.92 0.93
N ASN A 370 9.17 3.29 1.41
CA ASN A 370 10.42 2.94 0.75
C ASN A 370 10.89 1.55 1.20
N ASP A 371 11.45 0.79 0.27
CA ASP A 371 12.01 -0.54 0.52
C ASP A 371 13.24 -0.45 1.43
N GLY A 372 13.17 -1.12 2.58
CA GLY A 372 14.21 -1.13 3.60
C GLY A 372 14.25 -2.40 4.45
N ALA A 373 13.15 -3.16 4.56
CA ALA A 373 13.04 -4.40 5.31
C ALA A 373 13.12 -5.65 4.41
N THR A 374 13.37 -6.82 5.01
CA THR A 374 13.37 -8.13 4.30
C THR A 374 11.97 -8.68 3.98
N GLY A 375 10.92 -7.90 4.23
CA GLY A 375 9.50 -8.20 4.01
C GLY A 375 8.72 -6.90 4.05
N SER A 376 7.50 -6.90 4.61
CA SER A 376 6.68 -5.69 4.69
C SER A 376 7.38 -4.55 5.43
N ASP A 377 7.54 -3.42 4.75
CA ASP A 377 8.17 -2.19 5.26
C ASP A 377 7.21 -1.38 6.14
N LEU A 378 5.91 -1.50 5.87
CA LEU A 378 4.84 -0.99 6.72
C LEU A 378 3.74 -2.02 6.88
N THR A 379 3.44 -2.42 8.11
CA THR A 379 2.28 -3.26 8.42
C THR A 379 1.25 -2.46 9.24
N VAL A 380 0.02 -2.35 8.73
CA VAL A 380 -1.08 -1.69 9.45
C VAL A 380 -2.11 -2.74 9.85
N THR A 381 -2.19 -3.05 11.14
CA THR A 381 -3.22 -3.96 11.69
C THR A 381 -4.45 -3.22 12.19
N SER A 382 -4.30 -1.92 12.48
CA SER A 382 -5.38 -1.02 12.90
C SER A 382 -6.49 -0.96 11.85
N GLN A 383 -7.74 -0.76 12.27
CA GLN A 383 -8.82 -0.48 11.33
C GLN A 383 -8.61 0.92 10.73
N ILE A 384 -8.58 1.03 9.39
CA ILE A 384 -8.49 2.31 8.70
C ILE A 384 -9.89 2.82 8.36
N ILE A 385 -10.20 4.04 8.80
CA ILE A 385 -11.50 4.68 8.58
C ILE A 385 -11.34 6.04 7.90
N ASN A 386 -12.43 6.55 7.30
CA ASN A 386 -12.44 7.91 6.75
C ASN A 386 -12.15 8.98 7.81
N GLY A 387 -12.51 8.74 9.07
CA GLY A 387 -12.52 9.74 10.14
C GLY A 387 -13.83 10.52 10.18
N THR A 388 -13.85 11.68 10.84
CA THR A 388 -15.08 12.45 11.09
C THR A 388 -15.30 13.60 10.09
N GLY A 389 -14.52 13.65 9.01
CA GLY A 389 -14.65 14.66 7.95
C GLY A 389 -15.93 14.53 7.12
N LEU A 390 -16.30 15.61 6.45
CA LEU A 390 -17.44 15.64 5.51
C LEU A 390 -17.11 15.08 4.13
N GLN A 391 -15.81 14.86 3.85
CA GLN A 391 -15.31 14.24 2.63
C GLN A 391 -14.65 12.90 2.98
N HIS A 392 -14.40 12.05 1.99
CA HIS A 392 -13.68 10.80 2.16
C HIS A 392 -12.32 10.91 1.48
N GLN A 393 -11.23 10.56 2.17
CA GLN A 393 -9.89 10.58 1.58
C GLN A 393 -9.51 9.20 1.06
N GLY A 394 -8.87 9.17 -0.10
CA GLY A 394 -8.20 7.98 -0.61
C GLY A 394 -6.79 7.86 -0.04
N ILE A 395 -6.13 6.74 -0.34
CA ILE A 395 -4.72 6.51 -0.06
C ILE A 395 -3.98 6.44 -1.40
N ILE A 396 -2.85 7.11 -1.52
CA ILE A 396 -1.92 6.97 -2.66
C ILE A 396 -0.65 6.34 -2.13
N LYS A 397 -0.39 5.08 -2.48
CA LYS A 397 0.84 4.37 -2.15
C LYS A 397 1.94 4.71 -3.17
N THR A 398 3.08 5.18 -2.68
CA THR A 398 4.32 5.38 -3.45
C THR A 398 5.52 4.73 -2.74
N GLY A 399 6.71 4.78 -3.32
CA GLY A 399 7.90 4.08 -2.86
C GLY A 399 7.88 2.59 -3.22
N LEU A 400 9.06 2.01 -3.45
CA LEU A 400 9.18 0.62 -3.91
C LEU A 400 8.88 -0.45 -2.85
N GLY A 401 8.75 -0.04 -1.58
CA GLY A 401 8.54 -0.96 -0.46
C GLY A 401 7.14 -1.57 -0.40
N GLU A 402 7.02 -2.62 0.41
CA GLU A 402 5.79 -3.37 0.65
C GLU A 402 4.95 -2.73 1.77
N LEU A 403 3.68 -2.44 1.48
CA LEU A 403 2.66 -2.05 2.47
C LEU A 403 1.70 -3.22 2.70
N GLU A 404 1.60 -3.71 3.94
CA GLU A 404 0.61 -4.71 4.32
C GLU A 404 -0.57 -4.07 5.07
N LEU A 405 -1.78 -4.28 4.54
CA LEU A 405 -3.04 -3.96 5.20
C LEU A 405 -3.59 -5.23 5.88
N ALA A 406 -3.27 -5.42 7.15
CA ALA A 406 -3.56 -6.61 7.94
C ALA A 406 -4.51 -6.32 9.11
N GLY A 407 -4.72 -7.31 9.98
CA GLY A 407 -5.55 -7.20 11.18
C GLY A 407 -6.96 -7.77 11.00
N ASP A 408 -7.70 -7.85 12.09
CA ASP A 408 -8.95 -8.61 12.13
C ASP A 408 -10.14 -7.87 11.50
N GLU A 409 -10.25 -6.56 11.72
CA GLU A 409 -11.39 -5.75 11.25
C GLU A 409 -11.13 -5.10 9.89
N GLY A 410 -12.09 -5.26 8.98
CA GLY A 410 -12.07 -4.66 7.65
C GLY A 410 -12.04 -3.13 7.68
N ASN A 411 -11.33 -2.55 6.73
CA ASN A 411 -11.21 -1.10 6.59
C ASN A 411 -12.50 -0.50 6.01
N THR A 412 -12.84 0.72 6.42
CA THR A 412 -14.08 1.42 6.00
C THR A 412 -13.82 2.73 5.28
N PHE A 413 -12.56 3.09 5.01
CA PHE A 413 -12.27 4.21 4.12
C PHE A 413 -12.80 3.89 2.71
N SER A 414 -13.56 4.82 2.14
CA SER A 414 -14.46 4.51 1.01
C SER A 414 -14.05 5.19 -0.29
N ASN A 415 -12.98 5.97 -0.29
CA ASN A 415 -12.42 6.57 -1.49
C ASN A 415 -11.26 5.70 -2.02
N THR A 416 -10.73 6.03 -3.19
CA THR A 416 -9.81 5.15 -3.93
C THR A 416 -8.50 4.88 -3.19
N LEU A 417 -8.09 3.61 -3.12
CA LEU A 417 -6.67 3.25 -2.95
C LEU A 417 -6.01 3.26 -4.33
N THR A 418 -4.98 4.09 -4.51
CA THR A 418 -4.15 4.14 -5.71
C THR A 418 -2.76 3.63 -5.37
N VAL A 419 -2.29 2.60 -6.08
CA VAL A 419 -0.93 2.06 -5.95
C VAL A 419 -0.09 2.54 -7.12
N ASN A 420 0.78 3.52 -6.88
CA ASN A 420 1.63 4.10 -7.91
C ASN A 420 3.00 3.41 -7.99
N GLU A 421 3.49 2.82 -6.90
CA GLU A 421 4.80 2.18 -6.82
C GLU A 421 4.82 1.10 -5.72
N GLY A 422 5.60 0.05 -5.96
CA GLY A 422 5.82 -1.04 -5.00
C GLY A 422 4.61 -1.98 -4.88
N THR A 423 4.53 -2.71 -3.76
CA THR A 423 3.48 -3.71 -3.52
C THR A 423 2.58 -3.31 -2.36
N VAL A 424 1.28 -3.56 -2.50
CA VAL A 424 0.32 -3.59 -1.39
C VAL A 424 -0.17 -5.03 -1.18
N LEU A 425 -0.02 -5.54 0.04
CA LEU A 425 -0.51 -6.84 0.48
C LEU A 425 -1.84 -6.66 1.23
N LEU A 426 -2.88 -7.40 0.84
CA LEU A 426 -4.20 -7.35 1.47
C LEU A 426 -4.41 -8.60 2.35
N ASN A 427 -4.47 -8.41 3.67
CA ASN A 427 -4.42 -9.49 4.65
C ASN A 427 -5.41 -9.31 5.84
N LYS A 428 -6.60 -8.76 5.59
CA LYS A 428 -7.65 -8.64 6.62
C LYS A 428 -8.32 -9.98 6.89
N THR A 429 -8.48 -10.34 8.17
CA THR A 429 -9.14 -11.60 8.58
C THR A 429 -10.65 -11.54 8.35
N ASN A 430 -11.31 -10.45 8.75
CA ASN A 430 -12.76 -10.27 8.62
C ASN A 430 -13.08 -8.95 7.89
N GLY A 431 -13.69 -9.06 6.72
CA GLY A 431 -14.06 -7.92 5.90
C GLY A 431 -12.92 -7.42 5.01
N ASN A 432 -13.17 -6.31 4.33
CA ASN A 432 -12.35 -5.88 3.20
C ASN A 432 -11.12 -5.10 3.65
N ALA A 433 -9.97 -5.34 3.04
CA ALA A 433 -8.80 -4.49 3.21
C ALA A 433 -8.99 -3.11 2.55
N ILE A 434 -9.86 -3.02 1.55
CA ILE A 434 -10.20 -1.77 0.86
C ILE A 434 -11.70 -1.54 0.97
N GLY A 435 -12.11 -0.38 1.49
CA GLY A 435 -13.54 -0.02 1.61
C GLY A 435 -14.11 0.72 0.40
N GLY A 436 -13.28 1.07 -0.59
CA GLY A 436 -13.64 1.85 -1.78
C GLY A 436 -13.05 1.29 -3.09
N ALA A 437 -12.95 2.14 -4.11
CA ALA A 437 -12.37 1.77 -5.40
C ALA A 437 -10.86 1.46 -5.32
N LEU A 438 -10.35 0.75 -6.32
CA LEU A 438 -8.93 0.39 -6.43
C LEU A 438 -8.37 0.84 -7.77
N THR A 439 -7.22 1.51 -7.76
CA THR A 439 -6.40 1.76 -8.94
C THR A 439 -5.01 1.20 -8.73
N VAL A 440 -4.57 0.32 -9.63
CA VAL A 440 -3.22 -0.28 -9.60
C VAL A 440 -2.43 0.22 -10.80
N GLY A 441 -1.31 0.87 -10.51
CA GLY A 441 -0.42 1.49 -11.47
C GLY A 441 -0.78 2.93 -11.84
N ASN A 442 0.20 3.64 -12.36
CA ASN A 442 0.12 5.08 -12.67
C ASN A 442 0.50 5.43 -14.11
N ASN A 443 0.74 4.44 -14.97
CA ASN A 443 1.23 4.62 -16.35
C ASN A 443 2.61 5.30 -16.46
N ASN A 444 3.37 5.36 -15.37
CA ASN A 444 4.72 5.87 -15.35
C ASN A 444 5.70 4.71 -15.21
N VAL A 445 6.80 4.73 -15.97
CA VAL A 445 7.81 3.67 -15.94
C VAL A 445 8.95 3.91 -14.94
N ASP A 446 8.91 5.02 -14.20
CA ASP A 446 9.95 5.37 -13.24
C ASP A 446 10.14 4.30 -12.14
N SER A 447 9.06 3.58 -11.76
CA SER A 447 9.07 2.48 -10.80
C SER A 447 9.23 1.08 -11.43
N GLY A 448 9.24 0.98 -12.75
CA GLY A 448 9.35 -0.28 -13.49
C GLY A 448 8.42 -0.36 -14.71
N PHE A 449 8.30 -1.55 -15.30
CA PHE A 449 7.43 -1.79 -16.46
C PHE A 449 6.10 -2.46 -16.04
N GLY A 450 5.41 -3.11 -16.98
CA GLY A 450 4.18 -3.86 -16.69
C GLY A 450 4.33 -4.79 -15.49
N GLY A 451 3.47 -4.60 -14.49
CA GLY A 451 3.44 -5.35 -13.25
C GLY A 451 4.46 -4.92 -12.18
N SER A 452 5.02 -3.71 -12.27
CA SER A 452 5.84 -3.13 -11.19
C SER A 452 5.02 -2.64 -10.00
N ASP A 453 3.77 -2.23 -10.24
CA ASP A 453 2.89 -1.72 -9.20
C ASP A 453 1.88 -2.82 -8.88
N VAL A 454 1.96 -3.38 -7.68
CA VAL A 454 1.32 -4.66 -7.36
C VAL A 454 0.31 -4.50 -6.25
N VAL A 455 -0.86 -5.10 -6.42
CA VAL A 455 -1.77 -5.43 -5.32
C VAL A 455 -1.88 -6.94 -5.25
N ARG A 456 -1.54 -7.50 -4.08
CA ARG A 456 -1.56 -8.95 -3.85
C ARG A 456 -2.47 -9.32 -2.69
N LEU A 457 -3.30 -10.34 -2.89
CA LEU A 457 -4.11 -10.92 -1.83
C LEU A 457 -3.29 -11.92 -1.02
N LEU A 458 -3.37 -11.84 0.30
CA LEU A 458 -2.92 -12.90 1.23
C LEU A 458 -4.09 -13.65 1.86
N ARG A 459 -5.32 -13.18 1.61
CA ARG A 459 -6.60 -13.75 2.04
C ARG A 459 -7.66 -13.50 0.97
N PRO A 460 -8.75 -14.30 0.94
CA PRO A 460 -9.87 -14.04 0.03
C PRO A 460 -10.72 -12.85 0.47
N ASN A 461 -11.57 -12.35 -0.43
CA ASN A 461 -12.59 -11.32 -0.18
C ASN A 461 -12.03 -10.04 0.47
N GLN A 462 -11.04 -9.41 -0.17
CA GLN A 462 -10.34 -8.24 0.36
C GLN A 462 -10.83 -6.93 -0.27
N LEU A 463 -11.59 -7.00 -1.36
CA LEU A 463 -12.15 -5.88 -2.11
C LEU A 463 -13.68 -5.80 -1.94
N PRO A 464 -14.30 -4.64 -2.22
CA PRO A 464 -15.75 -4.52 -2.17
C PRO A 464 -16.43 -5.13 -3.40
N ASP A 465 -17.37 -6.04 -3.15
CA ASP A 465 -18.12 -6.77 -4.19
C ASP A 465 -19.03 -5.88 -5.09
N TYR A 466 -19.47 -4.72 -4.60
CA TYR A 466 -20.50 -3.88 -5.25
C TYR A 466 -20.30 -2.36 -5.13
N LEU A 467 -19.16 -1.90 -4.60
CA LEU A 467 -18.99 -0.49 -4.21
C LEU A 467 -17.74 0.19 -4.78
N GLY A 468 -16.95 -0.50 -5.62
CA GLY A 468 -15.70 0.04 -6.11
C GLY A 468 -15.29 -0.50 -7.48
N LEU A 469 -15.09 0.39 -8.44
CA LEU A 469 -14.41 0.04 -9.70
C LEU A 469 -12.96 -0.37 -9.40
N VAL A 470 -12.52 -1.46 -10.02
CA VAL A 470 -11.09 -1.82 -10.07
C VAL A 470 -10.51 -1.32 -11.39
N THR A 471 -9.44 -0.52 -11.33
CA THR A 471 -8.71 -0.05 -12.51
C THR A 471 -7.28 -0.56 -12.46
N ILE A 472 -6.84 -1.27 -13.49
CA ILE A 472 -5.46 -1.71 -13.66
C ILE A 472 -4.87 -0.92 -14.83
N ALA A 473 -3.92 -0.05 -14.51
CA ALA A 473 -3.17 0.78 -15.43
C ALA A 473 -1.99 -0.01 -16.06
N THR A 474 -1.22 0.62 -16.94
CA THR A 474 -0.19 -0.07 -17.75
C THR A 474 0.92 -0.73 -16.96
N THR A 475 1.25 -0.19 -15.79
CA THR A 475 2.25 -0.73 -14.86
C THR A 475 1.64 -1.62 -13.78
N GLY A 476 0.30 -1.72 -13.75
CA GLY A 476 -0.43 -2.37 -12.67
C GLY A 476 -0.54 -3.89 -12.82
N TRP A 477 -0.45 -4.58 -11.68
CA TRP A 477 -0.72 -6.00 -11.54
C TRP A 477 -1.61 -6.28 -10.33
N LEU A 478 -2.79 -6.84 -10.59
CA LEU A 478 -3.64 -7.43 -9.55
C LEU A 478 -3.38 -8.93 -9.46
N ASP A 479 -2.80 -9.36 -8.35
CA ASP A 479 -2.43 -10.75 -8.06
C ASP A 479 -3.32 -11.32 -6.95
N LEU A 480 -4.26 -12.21 -7.28
CA LEU A 480 -5.08 -12.85 -6.25
C LEU A 480 -4.31 -13.95 -5.51
N ASN A 481 -3.12 -14.35 -6.01
CA ASN A 481 -2.22 -15.27 -5.32
C ASN A 481 -2.90 -16.57 -4.83
N GLY A 482 -3.83 -17.09 -5.64
CA GLY A 482 -4.57 -18.32 -5.31
C GLY A 482 -5.82 -18.14 -4.43
N HIS A 483 -6.20 -16.92 -4.08
CA HIS A 483 -7.39 -16.61 -3.29
C HIS A 483 -8.59 -16.21 -4.17
N ASP A 484 -9.80 -16.52 -3.71
CA ASP A 484 -11.03 -16.08 -4.38
C ASP A 484 -11.31 -14.60 -4.05
N GLU A 485 -11.79 -13.86 -5.04
CA GLU A 485 -12.18 -12.45 -4.90
C GLU A 485 -13.43 -12.16 -5.71
N THR A 486 -14.30 -11.30 -5.18
CA THR A 486 -15.44 -10.75 -5.91
C THR A 486 -15.29 -9.25 -6.05
N ILE A 487 -15.41 -8.75 -7.28
CA ILE A 487 -15.33 -7.31 -7.55
C ILE A 487 -16.56 -6.84 -8.29
N GLY A 488 -16.95 -5.59 -8.08
CA GLY A 488 -18.06 -5.01 -8.82
C GLY A 488 -18.56 -3.69 -8.29
N VAL A 489 -19.53 -3.16 -9.03
CA VAL A 489 -20.27 -1.95 -8.67
C VAL A 489 -21.75 -2.30 -8.71
N VAL A 490 -22.54 -1.59 -9.52
CA VAL A 490 -23.93 -1.94 -9.84
C VAL A 490 -23.94 -2.66 -11.19
N ASP A 491 -24.93 -3.52 -11.42
CA ASP A 491 -25.14 -4.20 -12.70
C ASP A 491 -25.06 -3.23 -13.90
N ALA A 492 -24.42 -3.69 -14.99
CA ALA A 492 -24.15 -2.93 -16.22
C ALA A 492 -23.19 -1.73 -16.07
N GLN A 493 -22.45 -1.63 -14.97
CA GLN A 493 -21.24 -0.81 -14.87
C GLN A 493 -20.00 -1.69 -14.96
N ASN A 494 -18.86 -1.10 -15.31
CA ASN A 494 -17.60 -1.82 -15.32
C ASN A 494 -17.25 -2.26 -13.90
N ALA A 495 -17.03 -3.56 -13.69
CA ALA A 495 -16.38 -4.07 -12.48
C ALA A 495 -14.88 -3.84 -12.54
N ILE A 496 -14.30 -3.98 -13.73
CA ILE A 496 -12.87 -3.82 -13.97
C ILE A 496 -12.58 -3.03 -15.25
N SER A 497 -11.60 -2.14 -15.17
CA SER A 497 -11.04 -1.40 -16.30
C SER A 497 -9.56 -1.74 -16.45
N LEU A 498 -9.17 -2.21 -17.62
CA LEU A 498 -7.81 -2.65 -17.95
C LEU A 498 -7.23 -1.75 -19.05
N GLN A 499 -6.03 -1.24 -18.82
CA GLN A 499 -5.26 -0.46 -19.80
C GLN A 499 -4.25 -1.34 -20.55
N ALA A 500 -3.47 -0.78 -21.48
CA ALA A 500 -2.45 -1.55 -22.20
C ALA A 500 -1.50 -2.25 -21.21
N SER A 501 -1.09 -3.49 -21.45
CA SER A 501 -0.19 -4.26 -20.57
C SER A 501 -0.69 -4.53 -19.14
N ALA A 502 -1.91 -4.13 -18.78
CA ALA A 502 -2.49 -4.41 -17.47
C ALA A 502 -2.55 -5.92 -17.22
N LEU A 503 -2.17 -6.35 -16.01
CA LEU A 503 -2.10 -7.77 -15.66
C LEU A 503 -3.03 -8.11 -14.50
N VAL A 504 -3.81 -9.18 -14.67
CA VAL A 504 -4.57 -9.82 -13.60
C VAL A 504 -4.22 -11.29 -13.58
N THR A 505 -3.79 -11.82 -12.44
CA THR A 505 -3.49 -13.25 -12.24
C THR A 505 -4.26 -13.78 -11.04
N THR A 506 -4.96 -14.90 -11.19
CA THR A 506 -5.71 -15.48 -10.06
C THR A 506 -5.06 -16.70 -9.43
N GLY A 507 -4.12 -17.35 -10.14
CA GLY A 507 -3.54 -18.62 -9.70
C GLY A 507 -4.62 -19.69 -9.53
N ALA A 508 -4.66 -20.34 -8.36
CA ALA A 508 -5.70 -21.33 -8.04
C ALA A 508 -7.08 -20.72 -7.72
N GLY A 509 -7.11 -19.44 -7.33
CA GLY A 509 -8.30 -18.71 -6.92
C GLY A 509 -9.10 -18.21 -8.11
N THR A 510 -10.31 -17.72 -7.82
CA THR A 510 -11.30 -17.29 -8.82
C THR A 510 -11.62 -15.81 -8.66
N LEU A 511 -11.47 -15.05 -9.74
CA LEU A 511 -12.02 -13.70 -9.81
C LEU A 511 -13.49 -13.77 -10.26
N THR A 512 -14.42 -13.41 -9.39
CA THR A 512 -15.83 -13.25 -9.74
C THR A 512 -16.13 -11.78 -10.05
N ILE A 513 -16.74 -11.51 -11.20
CA ILE A 513 -17.08 -10.14 -11.61
C ILE A 513 -18.59 -9.88 -11.49
N ASN A 514 -18.93 -8.81 -10.78
CA ASN A 514 -20.26 -8.20 -10.65
C ASN A 514 -20.33 -6.88 -11.43
N GLY A 515 -19.97 -6.96 -12.72
CA GLY A 515 -20.07 -5.87 -13.67
C GLY A 515 -19.43 -6.26 -15.01
N ASP A 516 -19.29 -5.28 -15.88
CA ASP A 516 -18.70 -5.41 -17.20
C ASP A 516 -17.16 -5.27 -17.16
N VAL A 517 -16.51 -5.68 -18.24
CA VAL A 517 -15.06 -5.55 -18.44
C VAL A 517 -14.80 -4.47 -19.48
N LEU A 518 -14.06 -3.44 -19.11
CA LEU A 518 -13.52 -2.46 -20.05
C LEU A 518 -12.04 -2.77 -20.28
N ALA A 519 -11.67 -3.16 -21.50
CA ALA A 519 -10.27 -3.31 -21.90
C ALA A 519 -9.94 -2.23 -22.94
N ASN A 520 -9.18 -1.22 -22.54
CA ASN A 520 -8.85 -0.09 -23.40
C ASN A 520 -7.34 0.10 -23.51
N ALA A 521 -6.75 -0.59 -24.47
CA ALA A 521 -5.33 -0.45 -24.78
C ALA A 521 -4.94 0.94 -25.32
N VAL A 522 -5.91 1.83 -25.63
CA VAL A 522 -5.61 3.22 -26.07
C VAL A 522 -5.06 4.04 -24.92
N GLN A 523 -5.55 3.79 -23.71
CA GLN A 523 -5.15 4.50 -22.50
C GLN A 523 -3.84 3.92 -21.95
N GLY A 524 -2.99 4.80 -21.41
CA GLY A 524 -1.74 4.41 -20.74
C GLY A 524 -0.57 4.10 -21.68
N ALA A 525 -0.71 4.32 -22.99
CA ALA A 525 0.36 4.18 -23.98
C ALA A 525 1.06 5.53 -24.26
N GLY A 526 2.33 5.64 -23.91
CA GLY A 526 3.26 6.73 -24.21
C GLY A 526 4.59 6.23 -24.77
N LEU A 527 5.55 7.14 -24.94
CA LEU A 527 6.85 6.85 -25.59
C LEU A 527 7.67 5.75 -24.88
N PHE A 528 7.48 5.57 -23.58
CA PHE A 528 8.27 4.66 -22.75
C PHE A 528 7.46 3.52 -22.11
N THR A 529 6.13 3.51 -22.24
CA THR A 529 5.29 2.42 -21.74
C THR A 529 5.06 1.38 -22.84
N PRO A 530 5.26 0.08 -22.60
CA PRO A 530 5.02 -0.93 -23.61
C PRO A 530 3.54 -0.96 -24.02
N ILE A 531 3.29 -1.05 -25.33
CA ILE A 531 1.96 -1.31 -25.88
C ILE A 531 1.84 -2.84 -26.02
N ALA A 532 1.20 -3.49 -25.05
CA ALA A 532 0.88 -4.91 -25.07
C ALA A 532 -0.62 -5.11 -24.72
N PRO A 533 -1.22 -6.26 -25.06
CA PRO A 533 -2.58 -6.57 -24.61
C PRO A 533 -2.68 -6.56 -23.08
N ALA A 534 -3.84 -6.13 -22.58
CA ALA A 534 -4.24 -6.48 -21.22
C ALA A 534 -4.44 -8.00 -21.10
N THR A 535 -4.13 -8.57 -19.94
CA THR A 535 -4.23 -10.02 -19.71
C THR A 535 -5.01 -10.33 -18.43
N ILE A 536 -5.97 -11.25 -18.53
CA ILE A 536 -6.57 -11.93 -17.37
C ILE A 536 -6.22 -13.42 -17.45
N ASP A 537 -5.48 -13.89 -16.46
CA ASP A 537 -4.95 -15.26 -16.36
C ASP A 537 -5.44 -15.98 -15.09
N GLY A 538 -5.61 -17.30 -15.18
CA GLY A 538 -6.11 -18.14 -14.09
C GLY A 538 -7.59 -18.51 -14.24
N LYS A 539 -8.48 -17.96 -13.43
CA LYS A 539 -9.92 -18.30 -13.41
C LYS A 539 -10.80 -17.07 -13.27
N LEU A 540 -11.80 -16.97 -14.13
CA LEU A 540 -12.78 -15.89 -14.15
C LEU A 540 -14.20 -16.48 -14.02
N ASN A 541 -15.04 -15.87 -13.18
CA ASN A 541 -16.45 -16.24 -13.05
C ASN A 541 -17.33 -15.04 -13.43
N LEU A 542 -18.20 -15.22 -14.42
CA LEU A 542 -19.09 -14.18 -14.93
C LEU A 542 -20.32 -13.93 -14.03
N GLY A 543 -20.54 -14.75 -13.01
CA GLY A 543 -21.76 -14.74 -12.22
C GLY A 543 -22.96 -15.23 -13.04
N THR A 544 -24.12 -14.61 -12.84
CA THR A 544 -25.39 -15.06 -13.44
C THR A 544 -25.85 -14.27 -14.66
N LEU A 545 -25.25 -13.11 -14.92
CA LEU A 545 -25.67 -12.18 -15.97
C LEU A 545 -24.70 -12.21 -17.15
N ASN A 546 -25.18 -11.82 -18.33
CA ASN A 546 -24.30 -11.58 -19.46
C ASN A 546 -23.45 -10.35 -19.19
N ARG A 547 -22.14 -10.46 -19.38
CA ARG A 547 -21.18 -9.37 -19.15
C ARG A 547 -20.71 -8.81 -20.48
N LEU A 548 -20.73 -7.48 -20.60
CA LEU A 548 -20.13 -6.79 -21.72
C LEU A 548 -18.61 -6.74 -21.53
N PHE A 549 -17.88 -7.13 -22.56
CA PHE A 549 -16.45 -6.95 -22.71
C PHE A 549 -16.25 -5.87 -23.78
N ASN A 550 -16.01 -4.65 -23.32
CA ASN A 550 -15.73 -3.50 -24.17
C ASN A 550 -14.22 -3.43 -24.44
N ILE A 551 -13.79 -4.07 -25.52
CA ILE A 551 -12.40 -4.17 -26.01
C ILE A 551 -12.07 -3.13 -27.09
N GLY A 552 -11.39 -2.04 -26.71
CA GLY A 552 -10.94 -1.01 -27.66
C GLY A 552 -9.91 -1.57 -28.65
N ASP A 553 -10.10 -1.30 -29.94
CA ASP A 553 -9.24 -1.79 -31.02
C ASP A 553 -7.97 -0.95 -31.18
N ARG A 554 -6.82 -1.62 -31.22
CA ARG A 554 -5.52 -1.02 -31.54
C ARG A 554 -4.81 -1.79 -32.64
N SER A 555 -4.64 -1.12 -33.77
CA SER A 555 -4.02 -1.68 -34.96
C SER A 555 -2.60 -2.21 -34.78
N GLU A 556 -1.87 -1.71 -33.77
CA GLU A 556 -0.51 -2.13 -33.43
C GLU A 556 -0.47 -3.49 -32.73
N LEU A 557 -1.59 -3.90 -32.13
CA LEU A 557 -1.71 -5.14 -31.38
C LEU A 557 -2.35 -6.24 -32.23
N SER A 558 -1.90 -7.48 -32.01
CA SER A 558 -2.55 -8.66 -32.60
C SER A 558 -3.78 -9.09 -31.82
N TYR A 559 -3.76 -8.82 -30.52
CA TYR A 559 -4.84 -9.03 -29.57
C TYR A 559 -4.92 -7.77 -28.71
N ASP A 560 -6.10 -7.26 -28.48
CA ASP A 560 -6.34 -6.11 -27.61
C ASP A 560 -6.58 -6.55 -26.16
N LEU A 561 -7.14 -7.77 -26.00
CA LEU A 561 -7.33 -8.45 -24.72
C LEU A 561 -6.95 -9.92 -24.85
N VAL A 562 -6.16 -10.42 -23.90
CA VAL A 562 -5.85 -11.84 -23.73
C VAL A 562 -6.60 -12.38 -22.52
N LEU A 563 -7.47 -13.36 -22.74
CA LEU A 563 -8.17 -14.10 -21.71
C LEU A 563 -7.64 -15.54 -21.73
N SER A 564 -6.58 -15.77 -20.96
CA SER A 564 -6.05 -17.10 -20.70
C SER A 564 -6.72 -17.79 -19.52
N ALA A 565 -7.50 -17.05 -18.74
CA ALA A 565 -8.29 -17.60 -17.66
C ALA A 565 -9.38 -18.57 -18.13
N ASP A 566 -9.62 -19.62 -17.33
CA ASP A 566 -10.79 -20.49 -17.46
C ASP A 566 -12.04 -19.73 -17.00
N ILE A 567 -12.96 -19.50 -17.93
CA ILE A 567 -14.18 -18.72 -17.70
C ILE A 567 -15.34 -19.65 -17.31
N SER A 568 -16.00 -19.35 -16.20
CA SER A 568 -17.12 -20.10 -15.63
C SER A 568 -18.32 -19.21 -15.28
N GLY A 569 -19.39 -19.82 -14.76
CA GLY A 569 -20.64 -19.14 -14.37
C GLY A 569 -21.79 -19.40 -15.34
N THR A 570 -22.99 -18.92 -14.99
CA THR A 570 -24.17 -19.08 -15.87
C THR A 570 -24.37 -17.89 -16.80
N GLY A 571 -23.66 -16.78 -16.54
CA GLY A 571 -23.58 -15.61 -17.41
C GLY A 571 -22.92 -15.89 -18.76
N GLY A 572 -23.18 -15.01 -19.72
CA GLY A 572 -22.59 -15.04 -21.08
C GLY A 572 -21.58 -13.93 -21.32
N VAL A 573 -20.86 -14.02 -22.45
CA VAL A 573 -19.84 -13.06 -22.88
C VAL A 573 -20.37 -12.24 -24.05
N TRP A 574 -20.51 -10.93 -23.90
CA TRP A 574 -20.97 -10.03 -24.95
C TRP A 574 -19.86 -9.08 -25.38
N ILE A 575 -19.59 -8.95 -26.67
CA ILE A 575 -18.56 -8.04 -27.22
C ILE A 575 -19.17 -7.25 -28.39
N ASN A 576 -19.15 -5.92 -28.34
CA ASN A 576 -19.85 -5.08 -29.33
C ASN A 576 -18.94 -4.24 -30.24
N ASN A 577 -17.64 -4.19 -29.97
CA ASN A 577 -16.67 -3.34 -30.66
C ASN A 577 -15.66 -4.15 -31.51
N SER A 578 -14.71 -3.47 -32.15
CA SER A 578 -13.84 -4.09 -33.16
C SER A 578 -12.60 -4.79 -32.60
N GLY A 579 -12.23 -4.60 -31.33
CA GLY A 579 -10.98 -5.12 -30.78
C GLY A 579 -10.90 -6.64 -30.78
N THR A 580 -9.75 -7.20 -31.11
CA THR A 580 -9.50 -8.63 -31.18
C THR A 580 -9.27 -9.21 -29.78
N VAL A 581 -9.97 -10.30 -29.43
CA VAL A 581 -9.78 -11.01 -28.16
C VAL A 581 -9.20 -12.40 -28.39
N LEU A 582 -8.18 -12.76 -27.62
CA LEU A 582 -7.69 -14.14 -27.51
C LEU A 582 -8.40 -14.85 -26.37
N LEU A 583 -9.09 -15.95 -26.67
CA LEU A 583 -9.71 -16.86 -25.72
C LEU A 583 -8.91 -18.17 -25.73
N SER A 584 -8.07 -18.38 -24.71
CA SER A 584 -7.22 -19.58 -24.62
C SER A 584 -7.52 -20.49 -23.43
N GLY A 585 -8.32 -20.03 -22.45
CA GLY A 585 -8.77 -20.86 -21.33
C GLY A 585 -9.80 -21.92 -21.72
N ASP A 586 -9.96 -22.91 -20.85
CA ASP A 586 -10.94 -23.98 -20.98
C ASP A 586 -12.28 -23.55 -20.37
N ASN A 587 -13.13 -22.95 -21.19
CA ASN A 587 -14.30 -22.26 -20.70
C ASN A 587 -15.50 -23.20 -20.51
N SER A 588 -16.22 -23.01 -19.41
CA SER A 588 -17.37 -23.83 -18.98
C SER A 588 -18.65 -23.02 -18.74
N TYR A 589 -18.62 -21.70 -18.99
CA TYR A 589 -19.80 -20.86 -18.81
C TYR A 589 -20.95 -21.28 -19.72
N THR A 590 -22.19 -21.19 -19.23
CA THR A 590 -23.37 -21.68 -19.96
C THR A 590 -24.14 -20.57 -20.69
N GLY A 591 -23.90 -19.30 -20.34
CA GLY A 591 -24.45 -18.19 -21.12
C GLY A 591 -23.85 -18.15 -22.52
N GLY A 592 -24.57 -17.58 -23.48
CA GLY A 592 -24.08 -17.50 -24.86
C GLY A 592 -22.89 -16.54 -25.02
N THR A 593 -22.06 -16.81 -26.02
CA THR A 593 -21.07 -15.85 -26.52
C THR A 593 -21.70 -15.04 -27.65
N ASN A 594 -21.76 -13.73 -27.51
CA ASN A 594 -22.28 -12.83 -28.55
C ASN A 594 -21.20 -11.83 -28.93
N ARG A 595 -20.83 -11.79 -30.21
CA ARG A 595 -19.92 -10.77 -30.73
C ARG A 595 -20.48 -10.15 -31.98
N THR A 596 -20.75 -8.84 -31.97
CA THR A 596 -21.41 -8.16 -33.12
C THR A 596 -20.45 -7.51 -34.12
N ASN A 597 -19.17 -7.36 -33.78
CA ASN A 597 -18.13 -6.78 -34.64
C ASN A 597 -16.74 -7.29 -34.24
N GLY A 598 -15.73 -7.17 -35.12
CA GLY A 598 -14.31 -7.52 -34.88
C GLY A 598 -14.01 -9.03 -34.82
N ASN A 599 -12.88 -9.42 -34.20
CA ASN A 599 -12.32 -10.77 -34.34
C ASN A 599 -12.21 -11.56 -33.03
N PHE A 600 -12.36 -12.89 -33.13
CA PHE A 600 -11.94 -13.87 -32.14
C PHE A 600 -10.65 -14.57 -32.57
N ALA A 601 -9.72 -14.71 -31.63
CA ALA A 601 -8.66 -15.69 -31.67
C ALA A 601 -8.97 -16.77 -30.62
N ILE A 602 -9.03 -18.04 -31.02
CA ILE A 602 -9.32 -19.15 -30.11
C ILE A 602 -8.13 -20.10 -30.04
N ALA A 603 -7.76 -20.48 -28.82
CA ALA A 603 -6.67 -21.42 -28.56
C ALA A 603 -7.09 -22.62 -27.68
N SER A 604 -8.38 -22.76 -27.36
CA SER A 604 -9.00 -23.96 -26.78
C SER A 604 -10.25 -24.36 -27.58
N ASP A 605 -10.58 -25.66 -27.61
CA ASP A 605 -11.81 -26.19 -28.23
C ASP A 605 -13.07 -25.79 -27.45
N THR A 606 -12.91 -25.45 -26.17
CA THR A 606 -14.01 -24.99 -25.31
C THR A 606 -14.03 -23.47 -25.15
N ALA A 607 -13.29 -22.72 -25.97
CA ALA A 607 -13.12 -21.27 -25.84
C ALA A 607 -14.44 -20.47 -25.76
N PHE A 608 -15.54 -20.96 -26.33
CA PHE A 608 -16.85 -20.30 -26.30
C PHE A 608 -17.80 -20.82 -25.19
N GLY A 609 -17.29 -21.62 -24.25
CA GLY A 609 -18.13 -22.21 -23.20
C GLY A 609 -19.11 -23.25 -23.75
N ALA A 610 -20.21 -23.49 -23.03
CA ALA A 610 -21.25 -24.44 -23.43
C ALA A 610 -22.47 -23.76 -24.12
N GLY A 611 -22.54 -22.42 -24.09
CA GLY A 611 -23.65 -21.66 -24.65
C GLY A 611 -23.62 -21.55 -26.18
N ARG A 612 -24.66 -20.94 -26.76
CA ARG A 612 -24.68 -20.62 -28.20
C ARG A 612 -23.65 -19.54 -28.54
N LEU A 613 -22.96 -19.68 -29.67
CA LEU A 613 -22.17 -18.64 -30.30
C LEU A 613 -23.02 -17.84 -31.30
N TYR A 614 -23.18 -16.54 -31.09
CA TYR A 614 -23.76 -15.61 -32.06
C TYR A 614 -22.65 -14.74 -32.67
N PHE A 615 -22.39 -14.92 -33.97
CA PHE A 615 -21.29 -14.28 -34.68
C PHE A 615 -21.75 -13.77 -36.06
N PRO A 616 -22.34 -12.57 -36.16
CA PRO A 616 -22.95 -12.08 -37.37
C PRO A 616 -21.94 -11.61 -38.43
N THR A 617 -20.71 -11.26 -38.04
CA THR A 617 -19.65 -10.76 -38.92
C THR A 617 -18.29 -10.89 -38.24
N GLY A 618 -17.20 -10.73 -39.01
CA GLY A 618 -15.84 -10.67 -38.50
C GLY A 618 -15.03 -11.93 -38.81
N MET A 619 -13.98 -12.17 -38.01
CA MET A 619 -13.12 -13.35 -38.14
C MET A 619 -13.07 -14.21 -36.87
N ILE A 620 -13.03 -15.54 -37.04
CA ILE A 620 -12.58 -16.49 -36.03
C ILE A 620 -11.28 -17.13 -36.51
N ALA A 621 -10.21 -17.00 -35.75
CA ALA A 621 -8.90 -17.58 -36.05
C ALA A 621 -8.52 -18.63 -35.00
N ALA A 622 -8.17 -19.84 -35.44
CA ALA A 622 -7.63 -20.89 -34.58
C ALA A 622 -6.12 -20.72 -34.41
N VAL A 623 -5.67 -20.53 -33.17
CA VAL A 623 -4.29 -20.24 -32.78
C VAL A 623 -3.69 -21.45 -32.06
N GLY A 624 -2.42 -21.78 -32.35
CA GLY A 624 -1.70 -22.86 -31.68
C GLY A 624 -2.05 -24.29 -32.15
N GLY A 625 -2.89 -24.42 -33.17
CA GLY A 625 -3.29 -25.69 -33.77
C GLY A 625 -4.74 -25.66 -34.28
N PRO A 626 -5.21 -26.74 -34.93
CA PRO A 626 -6.61 -26.88 -35.32
C PRO A 626 -7.55 -26.79 -34.11
N ARG A 627 -8.77 -26.27 -34.31
CA ARG A 627 -9.77 -26.13 -33.23
C ARG A 627 -11.13 -26.67 -33.60
N GLU A 628 -11.77 -27.31 -32.64
CA GLU A 628 -13.16 -27.72 -32.71
C GLU A 628 -14.07 -26.71 -31.98
N VAL A 629 -15.22 -26.41 -32.56
CA VAL A 629 -16.28 -25.57 -32.00
C VAL A 629 -17.54 -26.42 -31.90
N ALA A 630 -17.81 -26.91 -30.69
CA ALA A 630 -18.98 -27.75 -30.41
C ALA A 630 -20.27 -26.94 -30.19
N ASN A 631 -20.16 -25.62 -30.04
CA ASN A 631 -21.29 -24.73 -29.78
C ASN A 631 -22.27 -24.70 -30.96
N GLU A 632 -23.56 -24.64 -30.65
CA GLU A 632 -24.53 -24.15 -31.63
C GLU A 632 -24.08 -22.75 -32.06
N THR A 633 -23.88 -22.56 -33.37
CA THR A 633 -23.32 -21.33 -33.92
C THR A 633 -24.33 -20.67 -34.84
N GLN A 634 -24.57 -19.38 -34.66
CA GLN A 634 -25.42 -18.58 -35.53
C GLN A 634 -24.57 -17.56 -36.29
N PHE A 635 -24.53 -17.68 -37.62
CA PHE A 635 -23.86 -16.72 -38.50
C PHE A 635 -24.85 -15.72 -39.09
N GLY A 636 -24.36 -14.50 -39.28
CA GLY A 636 -25.11 -13.40 -39.85
C GLY A 636 -25.16 -13.42 -41.37
N ALA A 637 -26.00 -12.57 -41.94
CA ALA A 637 -26.05 -12.30 -43.38
C ALA A 637 -24.86 -11.40 -43.80
N ALA A 638 -23.64 -11.95 -43.73
CA ALA A 638 -22.39 -11.24 -44.01
C ALA A 638 -21.30 -12.20 -44.50
N THR A 639 -20.10 -11.66 -44.75
CA THR A 639 -18.90 -12.46 -44.92
C THR A 639 -18.28 -12.78 -43.56
N ILE A 640 -18.16 -14.07 -43.25
CA ILE A 640 -17.52 -14.59 -42.04
C ILE A 640 -16.16 -15.16 -42.44
N SER A 641 -15.08 -14.61 -41.88
CA SER A 641 -13.75 -15.16 -42.13
C SER A 641 -13.42 -16.24 -41.09
N LEU A 642 -13.10 -17.45 -41.53
CA LEU A 642 -12.85 -18.58 -40.63
C LEU A 642 -11.45 -19.15 -40.89
N GLY A 643 -10.67 -19.33 -39.83
CA GLY A 643 -9.31 -19.85 -39.87
C GLY A 643 -8.29 -18.85 -40.42
N GLY A 644 -8.63 -17.56 -40.59
CA GLY A 644 -7.74 -16.56 -41.17
C GLY A 644 -6.47 -16.26 -40.35
N LEU A 645 -5.57 -15.48 -40.95
CA LEU A 645 -4.36 -14.96 -40.30
C LEU A 645 -4.66 -13.62 -39.62
N LEU A 646 -4.20 -13.45 -38.38
CA LEU A 646 -4.20 -12.17 -37.67
C LEU A 646 -2.96 -11.35 -38.07
N GLY A 647 -2.95 -10.05 -37.76
CA GLY A 647 -1.96 -9.07 -38.26
C GLY A 647 -0.47 -9.45 -38.09
N SER A 648 -0.12 -10.28 -37.10
CA SER A 648 1.26 -10.73 -36.82
C SER A 648 1.60 -12.13 -37.35
N GLY A 649 0.72 -12.79 -38.10
CA GLY A 649 0.95 -14.17 -38.53
C GLY A 649 0.44 -15.25 -37.58
N ALA A 650 -0.21 -14.86 -36.47
CA ALA A 650 -0.91 -15.80 -35.60
C ALA A 650 -2.23 -16.28 -36.24
N GLY A 651 -2.67 -17.49 -35.88
CA GLY A 651 -3.89 -18.09 -36.42
C GLY A 651 -3.60 -19.04 -37.57
N GLY A 652 -4.50 -19.07 -38.56
CA GLY A 652 -4.28 -19.81 -39.80
C GLY A 652 -4.62 -21.29 -39.78
N ASN A 653 -4.91 -21.88 -38.61
CA ASN A 653 -5.19 -23.30 -38.47
C ASN A 653 -6.62 -23.65 -38.89
N ASP A 654 -6.85 -24.95 -39.06
CA ASP A 654 -8.15 -25.48 -39.44
C ASP A 654 -9.18 -25.33 -38.31
N ILE A 655 -10.45 -25.13 -38.69
CA ILE A 655 -11.57 -25.00 -37.76
C ILE A 655 -12.66 -25.99 -38.13
N GLN A 656 -13.08 -26.80 -37.16
CA GLN A 656 -14.23 -27.69 -37.29
C GLN A 656 -15.37 -27.21 -36.41
N PHE A 657 -16.57 -27.03 -36.96
CA PHE A 657 -17.80 -26.81 -36.21
C PHE A 657 -18.55 -28.13 -36.11
N SER A 658 -18.48 -28.78 -34.95
CA SER A 658 -19.21 -30.01 -34.66
C SER A 658 -20.60 -29.76 -34.08
N GLY A 659 -20.84 -28.56 -33.53
CA GLY A 659 -22.18 -28.06 -33.25
C GLY A 659 -22.91 -27.61 -34.52
N PRO A 660 -24.26 -27.56 -34.50
CA PRO A 660 -25.03 -27.10 -35.64
C PRO A 660 -24.74 -25.61 -35.95
N VAL A 661 -24.56 -25.31 -37.25
CA VAL A 661 -24.38 -23.94 -37.75
C VAL A 661 -25.68 -23.45 -38.37
N ASN A 662 -26.22 -22.33 -37.92
CA ASN A 662 -27.47 -21.74 -38.40
C ASN A 662 -27.22 -20.41 -39.11
N LEU A 663 -27.66 -20.28 -40.36
CA LEU A 663 -27.52 -19.07 -41.16
C LEU A 663 -28.70 -18.11 -40.96
N SER A 664 -28.45 -16.83 -40.73
CA SER A 664 -29.51 -15.81 -40.61
C SER A 664 -29.87 -15.14 -41.95
N GLY A 665 -29.29 -15.59 -43.06
CA GLY A 665 -29.48 -15.01 -44.40
C GLY A 665 -28.36 -15.46 -45.33
N THR A 666 -28.06 -14.69 -46.37
CA THR A 666 -26.90 -14.99 -47.24
C THR A 666 -25.59 -14.79 -46.50
N THR A 667 -24.93 -15.90 -46.18
CA THR A 667 -23.66 -15.93 -45.45
C THR A 667 -22.55 -16.39 -46.39
N THR A 668 -21.45 -15.63 -46.44
CA THR A 668 -20.25 -16.02 -47.20
C THR A 668 -19.17 -16.49 -46.24
N ILE A 669 -18.76 -17.75 -46.32
CA ILE A 669 -17.60 -18.25 -45.59
C ILE A 669 -16.35 -17.90 -46.39
N ASN A 670 -15.46 -17.12 -45.78
CA ASN A 670 -14.18 -16.72 -46.36
C ASN A 670 -13.02 -17.44 -45.67
N ARG A 671 -12.40 -18.36 -46.39
CA ARG A 671 -11.15 -19.01 -45.97
C ARG A 671 -10.01 -18.46 -46.82
N SER A 672 -9.39 -17.36 -46.36
CA SER A 672 -8.48 -16.53 -47.16
C SER A 672 -7.09 -17.10 -47.41
N ILE A 673 -6.71 -18.16 -46.69
CA ILE A 673 -5.42 -18.87 -46.84
C ILE A 673 -5.68 -20.37 -47.00
N PRO A 674 -4.70 -21.18 -47.46
CA PRO A 674 -4.85 -22.63 -47.53
C PRO A 674 -5.16 -23.25 -46.17
N GLY A 675 -6.05 -24.25 -46.17
CA GLY A 675 -6.51 -24.99 -44.99
C GLY A 675 -8.01 -25.26 -45.07
N ILE A 676 -8.55 -25.89 -44.02
CA ILE A 676 -9.90 -26.45 -43.98
C ILE A 676 -10.75 -25.72 -42.94
N VAL A 677 -11.98 -25.40 -43.34
CA VAL A 677 -13.09 -25.15 -42.42
C VAL A 677 -14.10 -26.26 -42.65
N GLU A 678 -14.51 -26.96 -41.60
CA GLU A 678 -15.44 -28.07 -41.68
C GLU A 678 -16.69 -27.80 -40.83
N PHE A 679 -17.86 -28.05 -41.42
CA PHE A 679 -19.14 -28.08 -40.71
C PHE A 679 -19.60 -29.53 -40.59
N SER A 680 -19.23 -30.18 -39.49
CA SER A 680 -19.60 -31.56 -39.17
C SER A 680 -20.85 -31.66 -38.29
N GLY A 681 -21.30 -30.56 -37.69
CA GLY A 681 -22.62 -30.45 -37.04
C GLY A 681 -23.79 -30.20 -38.01
N GLY A 682 -23.49 -29.93 -39.28
CA GLY A 682 -24.47 -29.60 -40.32
C GLY A 682 -24.83 -28.10 -40.34
N VAL A 683 -25.36 -27.65 -41.49
CA VAL A 683 -25.78 -26.25 -41.70
C VAL A 683 -27.29 -26.16 -41.85
N GLY A 684 -27.94 -25.44 -40.93
CA GLY A 684 -29.34 -25.06 -40.99
C GLY A 684 -29.54 -23.57 -41.32
N GLU A 685 -30.78 -23.11 -41.17
CA GLU A 685 -31.16 -21.72 -41.36
C GLU A 685 -32.11 -21.24 -40.26
N THR A 686 -31.94 -19.97 -39.87
CA THR A 686 -32.86 -19.28 -38.94
C THR A 686 -34.06 -18.70 -39.68
N TYR A 687 -33.85 -18.24 -40.91
CA TYR A 687 -34.86 -17.66 -41.78
C TYR A 687 -34.82 -18.37 -43.13
N THR A 688 -35.97 -18.55 -43.77
CA THR A 688 -36.08 -19.25 -45.06
C THR A 688 -35.22 -18.58 -46.14
N ALA A 689 -34.75 -19.36 -47.10
CA ALA A 689 -33.93 -18.94 -48.23
C ALA A 689 -32.56 -18.37 -47.82
N ALA A 690 -32.00 -18.80 -46.68
CA ALA A 690 -30.63 -18.47 -46.32
C ALA A 690 -29.65 -19.18 -47.26
N ALA A 691 -28.66 -18.45 -47.77
CA ALA A 691 -27.71 -18.94 -48.77
C ALA A 691 -26.31 -19.10 -48.16
N LEU A 692 -25.59 -20.16 -48.56
CA LEU A 692 -24.22 -20.40 -48.15
C LEU A 692 -23.27 -20.21 -49.33
N ASN A 693 -22.48 -19.13 -49.27
CA ASN A 693 -21.46 -18.83 -50.26
C ASN A 693 -20.07 -19.16 -49.74
N LYS A 694 -19.15 -19.45 -50.65
CA LYS A 694 -17.76 -19.76 -50.37
C LYS A 694 -16.84 -18.80 -51.12
N SER A 695 -15.94 -18.17 -50.38
CA SER A 695 -14.88 -17.28 -50.85
C SER A 695 -13.52 -17.68 -50.27
N GLY A 696 -12.45 -17.14 -50.86
CA GLY A 696 -11.07 -17.37 -50.42
C GLY A 696 -10.52 -18.72 -50.88
N VAL A 697 -9.19 -18.83 -50.95
CA VAL A 697 -8.50 -19.95 -51.61
C VAL A 697 -8.58 -21.28 -50.86
N GLY A 698 -8.93 -21.31 -49.58
CA GLY A 698 -8.99 -22.54 -48.79
C GLY A 698 -10.25 -23.37 -49.03
N THR A 699 -10.42 -24.43 -48.24
CA THR A 699 -11.46 -25.45 -48.40
C THR A 699 -12.57 -25.26 -47.36
N LEU A 700 -13.83 -25.35 -47.79
CA LEU A 700 -14.99 -25.53 -46.94
C LEU A 700 -15.53 -26.94 -47.12
N VAL A 701 -15.63 -27.68 -46.02
CA VAL A 701 -16.17 -29.04 -45.97
C VAL A 701 -17.53 -29.02 -45.30
N LEU A 702 -18.50 -29.68 -45.92
CA LEU A 702 -19.80 -30.01 -45.34
C LEU A 702 -19.86 -31.53 -45.20
N SER A 703 -19.74 -32.04 -43.98
CA SER A 703 -19.64 -33.48 -43.70
C SER A 703 -20.88 -34.07 -42.99
N SER A 704 -21.88 -33.24 -42.73
CA SER A 704 -23.17 -33.62 -42.14
C SER A 704 -24.34 -32.99 -42.90
N ILE A 705 -25.56 -33.41 -42.58
CA ILE A 705 -26.79 -33.00 -43.28
C ILE A 705 -26.96 -31.47 -43.20
N ASN A 706 -27.15 -30.84 -44.36
CA ASN A 706 -27.40 -29.42 -44.48
C ASN A 706 -28.84 -29.19 -44.95
N THR A 707 -29.56 -28.33 -44.24
CA THR A 707 -31.01 -28.12 -44.36
C THR A 707 -31.42 -26.71 -44.79
N TYR A 708 -30.46 -25.76 -44.89
CA TYR A 708 -30.71 -24.42 -45.45
C TYR A 708 -31.37 -24.51 -46.83
N SER A 709 -32.17 -23.51 -47.23
CA SER A 709 -33.00 -23.58 -48.44
C SER A 709 -32.63 -22.57 -49.53
N GLY A 710 -31.70 -21.65 -49.26
CA GLY A 710 -31.15 -20.74 -50.28
C GLY A 710 -30.10 -21.42 -51.17
N GLY A 711 -29.80 -20.81 -52.32
CA GLY A 711 -28.76 -21.33 -53.21
C GLY A 711 -27.34 -21.13 -52.65
N SER A 712 -26.41 -21.97 -53.06
CA SER A 712 -24.99 -21.88 -52.71
C SER A 712 -24.13 -21.41 -53.87
N THR A 713 -23.21 -20.48 -53.59
CA THR A 713 -22.28 -19.97 -54.61
C THR A 713 -20.85 -20.20 -54.19
N VAL A 714 -20.07 -20.90 -55.02
CA VAL A 714 -18.60 -20.82 -54.96
C VAL A 714 -18.20 -19.60 -55.79
N ASN A 715 -17.77 -18.54 -55.11
CA ASN A 715 -17.44 -17.26 -55.73
C ASN A 715 -16.20 -17.37 -56.63
N THR A 716 -15.92 -16.32 -57.42
CA THR A 716 -14.72 -16.26 -58.24
C THR A 716 -13.47 -16.40 -57.36
N ASN A 717 -12.59 -17.34 -57.70
CA ASN A 717 -11.45 -17.76 -56.87
C ASN A 717 -11.87 -18.17 -55.44
N GLY A 718 -13.07 -18.74 -55.31
CA GLY A 718 -13.66 -19.14 -54.04
C GLY A 718 -13.07 -20.42 -53.44
N GLY A 719 -12.02 -20.99 -54.03
CA GLY A 719 -11.40 -22.22 -53.53
C GLY A 719 -12.33 -23.43 -53.68
N LEU A 720 -12.25 -24.35 -52.72
CA LEU A 720 -12.93 -25.65 -52.76
C LEU A 720 -14.09 -25.70 -51.76
N MET A 721 -15.27 -26.13 -52.22
CA MET A 721 -16.41 -26.52 -51.39
C MET A 721 -16.66 -28.02 -51.57
N ILE A 722 -16.67 -28.80 -50.49
CA ILE A 722 -16.80 -30.26 -50.53
C ILE A 722 -18.07 -30.70 -49.78
N LEU A 723 -18.87 -31.56 -50.41
CA LEU A 723 -19.89 -32.38 -49.78
C LEU A 723 -19.33 -33.80 -49.62
N ARG A 724 -19.04 -34.25 -48.40
CA ARG A 724 -18.45 -35.59 -48.12
C ARG A 724 -19.12 -36.25 -46.93
N ASP A 725 -18.79 -37.51 -46.65
CA ASP A 725 -19.32 -38.24 -45.49
C ASP A 725 -20.86 -38.21 -45.45
N GLN A 726 -21.51 -37.71 -44.39
CA GLN A 726 -22.98 -37.53 -44.32
C GLN A 726 -23.46 -36.19 -44.90
N GLY A 727 -22.59 -35.45 -45.56
CA GLY A 727 -22.81 -34.14 -46.16
C GLY A 727 -23.77 -34.14 -47.32
N THR A 728 -25.08 -34.00 -47.04
CA THR A 728 -26.12 -33.77 -48.06
C THR A 728 -26.58 -32.32 -48.06
N SER A 729 -27.02 -31.81 -49.21
CA SER A 729 -27.52 -30.44 -49.43
C SER A 729 -28.72 -30.49 -50.38
N LEU A 730 -29.81 -31.12 -49.93
CA LEU A 730 -30.94 -31.52 -50.79
C LEU A 730 -31.84 -30.37 -51.24
N ASN A 731 -31.79 -29.23 -50.56
CA ASN A 731 -32.69 -28.10 -50.76
C ASN A 731 -32.06 -26.94 -51.56
N ASN A 732 -30.88 -27.14 -52.16
CA ASN A 732 -30.05 -26.06 -52.66
C ASN A 732 -29.74 -26.17 -54.15
N ASN A 733 -29.71 -25.02 -54.82
CA ASN A 733 -29.11 -24.85 -56.13
C ASN A 733 -27.67 -24.39 -55.98
N PHE A 734 -26.80 -24.67 -56.96
CA PHE A 734 -25.39 -24.32 -56.91
C PHE A 734 -24.96 -23.42 -58.07
N THR A 735 -24.15 -22.40 -57.78
CA THR A 735 -23.45 -21.59 -58.78
C THR A 735 -21.95 -21.68 -58.53
N ILE A 736 -21.17 -22.03 -59.56
CA ILE A 736 -19.72 -22.23 -59.47
C ILE A 736 -19.06 -21.26 -60.43
N ASN A 737 -18.45 -20.21 -59.90
CA ASN A 737 -17.80 -19.18 -60.71
C ASN A 737 -16.32 -19.50 -60.97
N ILE A 738 -15.70 -18.70 -61.84
CA ILE A 738 -14.32 -18.88 -62.31
C ILE A 738 -13.35 -19.19 -61.17
N GLY A 739 -12.60 -20.29 -61.28
CA GLY A 739 -11.60 -20.69 -60.28
C GLY A 739 -12.16 -21.24 -58.97
N GLY A 740 -13.49 -21.36 -58.83
CA GLY A 740 -14.15 -22.08 -57.75
C GLY A 740 -14.37 -23.56 -58.08
N VAL A 741 -14.39 -24.42 -57.06
CA VAL A 741 -14.66 -25.85 -57.19
C VAL A 741 -15.77 -26.28 -56.23
N LEU A 742 -16.79 -26.95 -56.75
CA LEU A 742 -17.71 -27.77 -55.95
C LEU A 742 -17.36 -29.24 -56.15
N GLN A 743 -17.03 -29.93 -55.07
CA GLN A 743 -16.72 -31.36 -55.06
C GLN A 743 -17.80 -32.15 -54.32
N ILE A 744 -18.36 -33.13 -55.01
CA ILE A 744 -19.24 -34.15 -54.47
C ILE A 744 -18.36 -35.38 -54.24
N ASP A 745 -18.18 -35.78 -52.98
CA ASP A 745 -17.17 -36.76 -52.60
C ASP A 745 -17.78 -37.99 -51.92
N ASP A 746 -17.79 -39.10 -52.66
CA ASP A 746 -18.22 -40.42 -52.21
C ASP A 746 -17.06 -41.31 -51.74
N SER A 747 -15.82 -40.84 -51.77
CA SER A 747 -14.66 -41.69 -51.48
C SER A 747 -14.71 -42.31 -50.07
N GLY A 748 -15.29 -41.60 -49.10
CA GLY A 748 -15.54 -42.05 -47.73
C GLY A 748 -16.85 -42.83 -47.57
N ALA A 749 -17.91 -42.15 -47.15
CA ALA A 749 -19.29 -42.67 -47.23
C ALA A 749 -19.83 -42.48 -48.64
N GLN A 750 -20.70 -43.37 -49.13
CA GLN A 750 -21.30 -43.25 -50.46
C GLN A 750 -22.75 -42.80 -50.33
N HIS A 751 -23.17 -41.79 -51.08
CA HIS A 751 -24.55 -41.30 -51.10
C HIS A 751 -25.00 -41.12 -52.54
N THR A 752 -26.14 -41.73 -52.89
CA THR A 752 -26.68 -41.65 -54.26
C THR A 752 -27.40 -40.32 -54.56
N HIS A 753 -27.61 -39.50 -53.53
CA HIS A 753 -28.30 -38.20 -53.59
C HIS A 753 -27.67 -37.25 -52.55
N ARG A 754 -26.46 -36.74 -52.80
CA ARG A 754 -25.88 -35.69 -51.93
C ARG A 754 -26.50 -34.34 -52.19
N ILE A 755 -26.92 -34.09 -53.42
CA ILE A 755 -27.67 -32.90 -53.80
C ILE A 755 -29.08 -33.28 -54.26
N GLY A 756 -29.98 -32.30 -54.26
CA GLY A 756 -31.38 -32.56 -54.64
C GLY A 756 -31.49 -32.97 -56.10
N GLU A 757 -32.39 -33.92 -56.41
CA GLU A 757 -32.61 -34.41 -57.79
C GLU A 757 -33.08 -33.30 -58.75
N LEU A 758 -33.66 -32.22 -58.22
CA LEU A 758 -34.09 -31.04 -58.97
C LEU A 758 -33.14 -29.85 -58.82
N ALA A 759 -31.99 -30.03 -58.15
CA ALA A 759 -31.02 -28.96 -57.93
C ALA A 759 -30.47 -28.47 -59.28
N ALA A 760 -30.59 -27.17 -59.52
CA ALA A 760 -29.94 -26.53 -60.65
C ALA A 760 -28.47 -26.22 -60.31
N ILE A 761 -27.56 -26.55 -61.23
CA ILE A 761 -26.13 -26.22 -61.13
C ILE A 761 -25.74 -25.32 -62.29
N SER A 762 -25.20 -24.13 -62.01
CA SER A 762 -24.62 -23.23 -63.01
C SER A 762 -23.09 -23.22 -62.89
N VAL A 763 -22.38 -23.60 -63.94
CA VAL A 763 -20.91 -23.60 -64.01
C VAL A 763 -20.45 -22.45 -64.90
N ASN A 764 -20.00 -21.36 -64.29
CA ASN A 764 -19.57 -20.13 -64.96
C ASN A 764 -18.03 -20.03 -64.94
N GLY A 765 -17.35 -20.96 -65.63
CA GLY A 765 -15.89 -21.08 -65.66
C GLY A 765 -15.25 -21.72 -64.41
N GLY A 766 -16.06 -22.26 -63.50
CA GLY A 766 -15.61 -23.05 -62.34
C GLY A 766 -15.51 -24.56 -62.63
N THR A 767 -15.32 -25.37 -61.59
CA THR A 767 -15.26 -26.84 -61.70
C THR A 767 -16.33 -27.51 -60.83
N LEU A 768 -17.10 -28.40 -61.44
CA LEU A 768 -17.91 -29.40 -60.72
C LEU A 768 -17.14 -30.73 -60.75
N ALA A 769 -16.84 -31.30 -59.59
CA ALA A 769 -16.11 -32.55 -59.44
C ALA A 769 -16.95 -33.59 -58.71
N LEU A 770 -16.94 -34.84 -59.21
CA LEU A 770 -17.48 -36.01 -58.51
C LEU A 770 -16.33 -36.97 -58.25
N ILE A 771 -16.08 -37.27 -56.97
CA ILE A 771 -15.06 -38.22 -56.54
C ILE A 771 -15.78 -39.49 -56.10
N GLY A 772 -15.54 -40.60 -56.82
CA GLY A 772 -16.16 -41.88 -56.52
C GLY A 772 -15.42 -42.68 -55.45
N LYS A 773 -16.10 -43.70 -54.92
CA LYS A 773 -15.49 -44.69 -54.03
C LYS A 773 -14.74 -45.77 -54.82
N ASP A 774 -13.52 -46.08 -54.41
CA ASP A 774 -12.75 -47.15 -55.06
C ASP A 774 -13.49 -48.49 -54.99
N GLY A 775 -13.57 -49.19 -56.12
CA GLY A 775 -14.27 -50.47 -56.25
C GLY A 775 -15.81 -50.41 -56.16
N ALA A 776 -16.44 -49.24 -56.09
CA ALA A 776 -17.90 -49.09 -56.04
C ALA A 776 -18.43 -48.06 -57.05
N LEU A 777 -19.68 -48.25 -57.52
CA LEU A 777 -20.34 -47.32 -58.43
C LEU A 777 -20.85 -46.10 -57.66
N SER A 778 -20.32 -44.92 -57.94
CA SER A 778 -20.84 -43.64 -57.45
C SER A 778 -21.71 -42.98 -58.50
N SER A 779 -22.84 -42.42 -58.07
CA SER A 779 -23.82 -41.75 -58.93
C SER A 779 -24.44 -40.58 -58.18
N GLU A 780 -24.65 -39.48 -58.88
CA GLU A 780 -25.36 -38.30 -58.37
C GLU A 780 -26.38 -37.86 -59.43
N THR A 781 -27.61 -37.56 -59.00
CA THR A 781 -28.69 -37.10 -59.90
C THR A 781 -28.93 -35.63 -59.68
N ILE A 782 -28.89 -34.85 -60.76
CA ILE A 782 -29.07 -33.39 -60.73
C ILE A 782 -30.19 -32.96 -61.66
N GLY A 783 -30.72 -31.77 -61.41
CA GLY A 783 -31.71 -31.14 -62.28
C GLY A 783 -31.07 -30.52 -63.52
N ASN A 784 -31.16 -29.19 -63.64
CA ASN A 784 -30.59 -28.49 -64.78
C ASN A 784 -29.10 -28.19 -64.57
N LEU A 785 -28.24 -28.67 -65.47
CA LEU A 785 -26.84 -28.26 -65.55
C LEU A 785 -26.67 -27.19 -66.63
N ALA A 786 -26.45 -25.94 -66.21
CA ALA A 786 -26.10 -24.83 -67.10
C ALA A 786 -24.59 -24.64 -67.11
N ILE A 787 -23.97 -24.61 -68.30
CA ILE A 787 -22.54 -24.34 -68.49
C ILE A 787 -22.43 -23.01 -69.22
N GLY A 788 -21.86 -22.01 -68.55
CA GLY A 788 -21.61 -20.68 -69.12
C GLY A 788 -20.37 -20.68 -70.03
N ASP A 789 -20.29 -19.70 -70.93
CA ASP A 789 -19.16 -19.55 -71.84
C ASP A 789 -17.86 -19.28 -71.05
N ASN A 790 -16.82 -20.10 -71.32
CA ASN A 790 -15.48 -19.87 -70.80
C ASN A 790 -14.89 -18.62 -71.47
N VAL A 791 -14.82 -17.49 -70.75
CA VAL A 791 -14.02 -16.32 -71.17
C VAL A 791 -12.92 -16.06 -70.17
#